data_AF-A0AAV5QT87-F1
#
_entry.id   AF-A0AAV5QT87-F1
#
_cell.length_a   1.000
_cell.length_b   1.000
_cell.length_c   1.000
_cell.angle_alpha   90.00
_cell.angle_beta   90.00
_cell.angle_gamma   90.00
#
_symmetry.space_group_name_H-M   'P 1'
#
loop_
_entity.id
_entity.type
_entity.pdbx_description
1 polymer ?
#
loop_
_entity_poly.entity_id
_entity_poly.type
_entity_poly.pdbx_seq_one_letter_code
_entity_poly.pdbx_strand_id
1 'polypeptide(L)'
;MKILLNQTPRSIAIVSNKRALLIQDPFYRSQNTASHHNSKQTKSTDPNSSKRCVVEFVDSWKLDRKKYIELSSVYDIDCLGVLGLISINDYSFLIIITKALEVGSPRPNEKIFQIQDVEFICLNSTDFDSIFSHTKYQVTDPTSHDSSHHGGHKRDDDDQYTYPFNVMKKSLLKGNFYFANSFDLTNSLQNRDTSRSVYHHSLFNFNKKFLWNSLFIEELTQFRDRLGNTERKIFDECRFLGIIIRGFVQTLNSTINLEKRESDRKSSVIQQESLITLISKIGHDRSGKIFGVNGLDDEGNVANYIESEVIFYNEHYCISYAIIRGNVPIYYEIDNQQSSSLLKKIQINRPFDATQQAFRKHFDSLIKSFGEIHLVNEITSSIAIEDIERKPANNGNNNHNLLSNHKKGRNGIEFDIFNNYYEHFQKLVENPNYRDLLKMNNFNFSLSNLQRNQVSISQIIYAVEDSIFRFAALCYDNINKNHVNKQSGVFRVCSFDMADKCNELQKIISKQVLLAALRDTYSYVIDVDKSTGALVYDTFFSKLNEDLWTKLGYLWNGNNNIINRILSKYNTELKQVNKKGNIINNNFDLSNEYLSEPVFDDDSISHSPENGSLLVPPAQGKKRTSFLNSFTDMTLSTSKKLFNLSNYKDWLNDLEKRNNIISVFLGKEQIDYHGNVIRKITLYDPINDYVNNELKKLSDSYLSEKQISIFTGTFNVNGTCYEGDLSSWLFPEADYKLSNDDVAEDFDTSKQIHYDKMPDMFYIGLQEIVELTPGQIMNVDSTNRNFWERKILFELNNKIDNTNGNKGQDKYILLWSGHLGGLLAVLYIKNSQTAFIKRIEESMKKTGLGGMAANKGGIAVSVQYSDTTFCFVTSHLAAGLNNVEERHQNFKSLNTGLRFSGNKTIRSHDIIIWLGDFNYRIGSTNEDVRSRISRRKYGELFELDQLNQQMQSGDAFPYYQEFEIKFKPTYKFNKNEDTYDISEKMRIPAWCDRILSQSKQLKQLTYGACFDIMFSDHRPVFGSFLAKAIIINETLKNKLSGELYANRKRKFGDIDSFILSNNLSDLMRKANFNNESITELQQPSSDKDKWWFSNGLLAKVELFENIRNVKEFDEKSEADRDELLQSFINLNGEFKYEPGMYINPNRPANPFEFTDEPDFIYP
;
A
#
# COMPACT_ATOMS: atom_id res chain seq x y z
N MET A 1 28.01 -12.54 2.86
CA MET A 1 28.63 -11.62 1.88
C MET A 1 29.97 -11.17 2.43
N LYS A 2 30.85 -10.58 1.61
CA LYS A 2 32.12 -9.99 2.07
C LYS A 2 32.07 -8.48 1.89
N ILE A 3 32.67 -7.73 2.81
CA ILE A 3 32.82 -6.27 2.69
C ILE A 3 34.29 -5.93 2.52
N LEU A 4 34.57 -5.21 1.45
CA LEU A 4 35.90 -4.76 1.07
C LEU A 4 35.95 -3.23 1.20
N LEU A 5 36.93 -2.70 1.93
CA LEU A 5 37.15 -1.26 2.13
C LEU A 5 38.46 -0.82 1.46
N ASN A 6 38.37 0.10 0.51
CA ASN A 6 39.55 0.81 -0.01
C ASN A 6 39.67 2.15 0.72
N GLN A 7 40.88 2.51 1.12
CA GLN A 7 41.17 3.77 1.82
C GLN A 7 41.34 4.95 0.85
N THR A 8 41.90 4.70 -0.35
CA THR A 8 42.26 5.77 -1.29
C THR A 8 42.08 5.34 -2.76
N PRO A 9 41.11 5.92 -3.51
CA PRO A 9 40.02 6.75 -2.99
C PRO A 9 39.07 5.89 -2.13
N ARG A 10 38.49 6.51 -1.10
CA ARG A 10 37.66 5.78 -0.13
C ARG A 10 36.43 5.19 -0.81
N SER A 11 36.31 3.86 -0.81
CA SER A 11 35.18 3.15 -1.43
C SER A 11 34.90 1.84 -0.71
N ILE A 12 33.63 1.42 -0.74
CA ILE A 12 33.18 0.15 -0.15
C ILE A 12 32.67 -0.75 -1.28
N ALA A 13 33.12 -2.00 -1.33
CA ALA A 13 32.55 -3.02 -2.19
C ALA A 13 31.84 -4.10 -1.35
N ILE A 14 30.54 -4.29 -1.64
CA ILE A 14 29.73 -5.38 -1.09
C ILE A 14 29.83 -6.55 -2.07
N VAL A 15 30.52 -7.61 -1.69
CA VAL A 15 30.82 -8.74 -2.57
C VAL A 15 29.96 -9.95 -2.24
N SER A 16 29.23 -10.42 -3.24
CA SER A 16 28.52 -11.69 -3.24
C SER A 16 29.24 -12.69 -4.17
N ASN A 17 28.76 -13.94 -4.27
CA ASN A 17 29.50 -15.03 -4.93
C ASN A 17 29.82 -14.73 -6.41
N LYS A 18 28.90 -14.08 -7.14
CA LYS A 18 29.05 -13.80 -8.58
C LYS A 18 29.40 -12.34 -8.89
N ARG A 19 29.00 -11.39 -8.03
CA ARG A 19 29.03 -9.95 -8.32
C ARG A 19 29.39 -9.14 -7.09
N ALA A 20 29.79 -7.89 -7.32
CA ALA A 20 30.05 -6.91 -6.28
C ALA A 20 29.33 -5.58 -6.58
N LEU A 21 28.89 -4.90 -5.52
CA LEU A 21 28.32 -3.56 -5.57
C LEU A 21 29.34 -2.58 -4.96
N LEU A 22 29.94 -1.73 -5.78
CA LEU A 22 30.89 -0.70 -5.34
C LEU A 22 30.13 0.59 -5.08
N ILE A 23 30.44 1.24 -3.96
CA ILE A 23 29.85 2.51 -3.55
C ILE A 23 30.97 3.45 -3.14
N GLN A 24 30.98 4.66 -3.71
CA GLN A 24 32.00 5.67 -3.47
C GLN A 24 31.41 7.07 -3.34
N ASP A 25 31.92 7.88 -2.41
CA ASP A 25 31.66 9.31 -2.37
C ASP A 25 32.61 10.03 -3.36
N PRO A 26 32.11 10.66 -4.42
CA PRO A 26 32.95 11.30 -5.44
C PRO A 26 33.68 12.56 -4.94
N PHE A 27 33.29 13.11 -3.78
CA PHE A 27 33.85 14.34 -3.22
C PHE A 27 34.86 14.09 -2.08
N TYR A 28 35.18 12.83 -1.78
CA TYR A 28 36.25 12.49 -0.84
C TYR A 28 37.63 12.87 -1.43
N ARG A 29 38.09 14.10 -1.15
CA ARG A 29 39.48 14.52 -1.40
C ARG A 29 40.35 14.06 -0.24
N SER A 30 41.40 13.29 -0.52
CA SER A 30 42.37 12.93 0.52
C SER A 30 42.93 14.23 1.12
N GLN A 31 42.70 14.46 2.41
CA GLN A 31 43.33 15.55 3.17
C GLN A 31 44.80 15.25 3.45
N ASN A 32 45.57 14.90 2.41
CA ASN A 32 47.02 14.70 2.50
C ASN A 32 47.74 15.69 1.59
N THR A 33 47.56 16.98 1.89
CA THR A 33 48.62 17.98 1.69
C THR A 33 48.63 18.88 2.92
N ALA A 34 49.73 18.80 3.66
CA ALA A 34 49.95 19.52 4.90
C ALA A 34 49.69 21.03 4.78
N SER A 35 48.68 21.52 5.50
CA SER A 35 48.73 22.79 6.23
C SER A 35 47.46 22.91 7.08
N HIS A 36 47.61 22.91 8.39
CA HIS A 36 46.61 23.44 9.30
C HIS A 36 46.35 24.91 8.95
N HIS A 37 45.30 25.18 8.18
CA HIS A 37 44.64 26.47 8.22
C HIS A 37 43.13 26.28 8.11
N ASN A 38 42.43 26.93 9.05
CA ASN A 38 40.99 27.10 9.12
C ASN A 38 40.40 27.53 7.77
N SER A 39 40.05 26.60 6.89
CA SER A 39 39.08 26.85 5.84
C SER A 39 37.71 26.40 6.35
N LYS A 40 36.88 27.37 6.71
CA LYS A 40 35.44 27.18 6.85
C LYS A 40 34.95 26.47 5.58
N GLN A 41 34.63 25.18 5.67
CA GLN A 41 33.79 24.54 4.65
C GLN A 41 32.50 25.35 4.61
N THR A 42 32.20 25.92 3.45
CA THR A 42 30.93 26.58 3.18
C THR A 42 29.82 25.57 3.42
N LYS A 43 29.11 25.70 4.55
CA LYS A 43 27.85 24.99 4.80
C LYS A 43 27.01 25.12 3.55
N SER A 44 26.65 24.02 2.89
CA SER A 44 25.64 24.07 1.83
C SER A 44 24.37 24.64 2.46
N THR A 45 23.95 25.81 2.01
CA THR A 45 22.81 26.55 2.57
C THR A 45 21.46 25.93 2.22
N ASP A 46 21.43 24.85 1.44
CA ASP A 46 20.21 24.12 1.12
C ASP A 46 20.05 22.87 2.02
N PRO A 47 19.13 22.90 3.01
CA PRO A 47 18.82 21.74 3.83
C PRO A 47 18.18 20.58 3.04
N ASN A 48 17.69 20.79 1.81
CA ASN A 48 17.06 19.75 0.98
C ASN A 48 18.01 18.99 0.05
N SER A 49 19.29 19.36 -0.05
CA SER A 49 20.25 18.67 -0.92
C SER A 49 20.60 17.26 -0.38
N SER A 50 20.19 16.20 -1.08
CA SER A 50 20.55 14.79 -0.83
C SER A 50 22.05 14.55 -1.05
N LYS A 51 22.71 13.75 -0.19
CA LYS A 51 24.10 13.33 -0.42
C LYS A 51 24.16 12.33 -1.57
N ARG A 52 25.19 12.41 -2.42
CA ARG A 52 25.30 11.59 -3.63
C ARG A 52 26.50 10.67 -3.56
N CYS A 53 26.27 9.38 -3.80
CA CYS A 53 27.33 8.39 -3.97
C CYS A 53 27.27 7.81 -5.38
N VAL A 54 28.42 7.54 -5.96
CA VAL A 54 28.53 6.78 -7.21
C VAL A 54 28.42 5.30 -6.87
N VAL A 55 27.65 4.55 -7.66
CA VAL A 55 27.49 3.10 -7.52
C VAL A 55 27.85 2.38 -8.80
N GLU A 56 28.47 1.21 -8.67
CA GLU A 56 28.76 0.33 -9.81
C GLU A 56 28.48 -1.14 -9.45
N PHE A 57 27.86 -1.86 -10.39
CA PHE A 57 27.59 -3.30 -10.26
C PHE A 57 28.51 -4.10 -11.19
N VAL A 58 29.41 -4.88 -10.61
CA VAL A 58 30.51 -5.54 -11.34
C VAL A 58 30.63 -7.03 -11.03
N ASP A 59 31.36 -7.76 -11.87
CA ASP A 59 31.74 -9.12 -11.54
C ASP A 59 32.78 -9.15 -10.42
N SER A 60 32.59 -10.04 -9.45
CA SER A 60 33.45 -10.11 -8.25
C SER A 60 34.93 -10.41 -8.56
N TRP A 61 35.22 -11.04 -9.70
CA TRP A 61 36.58 -11.36 -10.15
C TRP A 61 37.31 -10.19 -10.84
N LYS A 62 36.59 -9.12 -11.21
CA LYS A 62 37.19 -7.90 -11.80
C LYS A 62 37.72 -6.94 -10.75
N LEU A 63 37.37 -7.13 -9.48
CA LEU A 63 37.88 -6.33 -8.38
C LEU A 63 39.37 -6.58 -8.17
N ASP A 64 40.19 -5.54 -8.27
CA ASP A 64 41.59 -5.58 -7.81
C ASP A 64 41.63 -5.65 -6.28
N ARG A 65 41.60 -6.87 -5.76
CA ARG A 65 41.59 -7.14 -4.32
C ARG A 65 42.80 -6.57 -3.57
N LYS A 66 43.91 -6.24 -4.26
CA LYS A 66 45.08 -5.62 -3.62
C LYS A 66 44.82 -4.21 -3.12
N LYS A 67 43.83 -3.51 -3.69
CA LYS A 67 43.42 -2.16 -3.27
C LYS A 67 42.52 -2.16 -2.04
N TYR A 68 41.96 -3.32 -1.65
CA TYR A 68 40.94 -3.40 -0.63
C TYR A 68 41.38 -4.20 0.57
N ILE A 69 40.92 -3.76 1.74
CA ILE A 69 40.99 -4.50 3.00
C ILE A 69 39.68 -5.29 3.14
N GLU A 70 39.77 -6.62 3.25
CA GLU A 70 38.62 -7.47 3.55
C GLU A 70 38.32 -7.42 5.06
N LEU A 71 37.19 -6.81 5.45
CA LEU A 71 36.88 -6.56 6.87
C LEU A 71 36.71 -7.85 7.67
N SER A 72 36.16 -8.91 7.07
CA SER A 72 36.04 -10.23 7.70
C SER A 72 37.41 -10.85 8.00
N SER A 73 38.40 -10.66 7.13
CA SER A 73 39.74 -11.25 7.33
C SER A 73 40.61 -10.46 8.31
N VAL A 74 40.49 -9.14 8.32
CA VAL A 74 41.38 -8.27 9.11
C VAL A 74 40.79 -7.92 10.47
N TYR A 75 39.47 -7.78 10.56
CA TYR A 75 38.79 -7.28 11.76
C TYR A 75 37.72 -8.23 12.31
N ASP A 76 37.56 -9.43 11.74
CA ASP A 76 36.53 -10.41 12.15
C ASP A 76 35.09 -9.86 12.01
N ILE A 77 34.87 -9.03 10.99
CA ILE A 77 33.58 -8.40 10.70
C ILE A 77 32.94 -9.08 9.49
N ASP A 78 32.07 -10.06 9.78
CA ASP A 78 31.26 -10.74 8.78
C ASP A 78 30.04 -9.92 8.36
N CYS A 79 29.56 -10.15 7.13
CA CYS A 79 28.31 -9.54 6.64
C CYS A 79 27.27 -10.62 6.36
N LEU A 80 26.29 -10.71 7.26
CA LEU A 80 25.13 -11.60 7.19
C LEU A 80 23.97 -11.00 6.39
N GLY A 81 23.94 -9.67 6.27
CA GLY A 81 22.93 -8.93 5.53
C GLY A 81 23.26 -7.44 5.46
N VAL A 82 22.62 -6.73 4.52
CA VAL A 82 22.77 -5.27 4.34
C VAL A 82 21.47 -4.60 4.78
N LEU A 83 21.54 -3.78 5.82
CA LEU A 83 20.38 -3.07 6.35
C LEU A 83 20.06 -1.83 5.50
N GLY A 84 21.07 -1.23 4.88
CA GLY A 84 20.95 -0.20 3.84
C GLY A 84 21.94 0.96 4.02
N LEU A 85 21.62 2.10 3.44
CA LEU A 85 22.44 3.31 3.41
C LEU A 85 21.76 4.45 4.17
N ILE A 86 22.53 5.24 4.92
CA ILE A 86 22.03 6.42 5.63
C ILE A 86 23.08 7.53 5.68
N SER A 87 22.65 8.80 5.58
CA SER A 87 23.49 9.95 5.92
C SER A 87 23.11 10.47 7.30
N ILE A 88 24.09 10.59 8.21
CA ILE A 88 23.93 11.23 9.52
C ILE A 88 24.90 12.41 9.57
N ASN A 89 24.36 13.61 9.68
CA ASN A 89 25.08 14.86 9.42
C ASN A 89 25.75 14.83 8.04
N ASP A 90 27.06 15.08 8.02
CA ASP A 90 27.89 15.06 6.84
C ASP A 90 28.52 13.69 6.55
N TYR A 91 28.18 12.64 7.29
CA TYR A 91 28.77 11.33 7.12
C TYR A 91 27.78 10.34 6.52
N SER A 92 28.23 9.62 5.50
CA SER A 92 27.45 8.60 4.80
C SER A 92 27.87 7.22 5.29
N PHE A 93 26.92 6.39 5.73
CA PHE A 93 27.20 5.07 6.31
C PHE A 93 26.49 3.96 5.53
N LEU A 94 27.22 2.86 5.31
CA LEU A 94 26.65 1.56 5.01
C LEU A 94 26.41 0.81 6.32
N ILE A 95 25.19 0.30 6.51
CA ILE A 95 24.83 -0.48 7.70
C ILE A 95 24.77 -1.96 7.32
N ILE A 96 25.58 -2.77 8.00
CA ILE A 96 25.63 -4.22 7.82
C ILE A 96 25.22 -4.96 9.10
N ILE A 97 24.62 -6.13 8.93
CA ILE A 97 24.33 -7.07 10.01
C ILE A 97 25.54 -7.98 10.17
N THR A 98 26.16 -7.95 11.35
CA THR A 98 27.40 -8.69 11.64
C THR A 98 27.17 -9.93 12.49
N LYS A 99 26.16 -9.90 13.37
CA LYS A 99 25.74 -11.07 14.15
C LYS A 99 24.23 -11.23 14.15
N ALA A 100 23.78 -12.47 14.03
CA ALA A 100 22.36 -12.81 14.07
C ALA A 100 22.15 -14.17 14.74
N LEU A 101 20.98 -14.35 15.36
CA LEU A 101 20.58 -15.59 16.01
C LEU A 101 19.42 -16.19 15.21
N GLU A 102 19.52 -17.47 14.84
CA GLU A 102 18.38 -18.20 14.24
C GLU A 102 17.30 -18.40 15.32
N VAL A 103 16.10 -17.89 15.07
CA VAL A 103 14.99 -17.89 16.06
C VAL A 103 13.72 -18.54 15.54
N GLY A 104 13.61 -18.76 14.23
CA GLY A 104 12.39 -19.31 13.65
C GLY A 104 12.60 -20.04 12.33
N SER A 105 11.78 -21.06 12.12
CA SER A 105 11.66 -21.83 10.88
C SER A 105 10.20 -22.18 10.60
N PRO A 106 9.40 -21.28 9.98
CA PRO A 106 7.96 -21.51 9.78
C PRO A 106 7.64 -22.71 8.88
N ARG A 107 8.56 -23.03 7.96
CA ARG A 107 8.55 -24.25 7.13
C ARG A 107 9.99 -24.78 7.01
N PRO A 108 10.19 -26.02 6.57
CA PRO A 108 11.52 -26.53 6.25
C PRO A 108 12.21 -25.62 5.22
N ASN A 109 13.50 -25.35 5.44
CA ASN A 109 14.34 -24.46 4.61
C ASN A 109 14.00 -22.96 4.64
N GLU A 110 13.04 -22.53 5.46
CA GLU A 110 12.76 -21.13 5.73
C GLU A 110 13.39 -20.73 7.05
N LYS A 111 14.45 -19.92 7.05
CA LYS A 111 15.13 -19.51 8.28
C LYS A 111 14.94 -18.04 8.57
N ILE A 112 14.62 -17.74 9.83
CA ILE A 112 14.43 -16.38 10.34
C ILE A 112 15.50 -16.09 11.38
N PHE A 113 16.13 -14.92 11.25
CA PHE A 113 17.22 -14.49 12.10
C PHE A 113 16.87 -13.21 12.84
N GLN A 114 17.14 -13.19 14.14
CA GLN A 114 17.09 -11.99 14.98
C GLN A 114 18.44 -11.28 14.94
N ILE A 115 18.43 -9.96 14.70
CA ILE A 115 19.65 -9.14 14.66
C ILE A 115 20.26 -9.03 16.07
N GLN A 116 21.53 -9.41 16.21
CA GLN A 116 22.29 -9.34 17.47
C GLN A 116 23.35 -8.24 17.45
N ASP A 117 23.92 -7.95 16.28
CA ASP A 117 24.91 -6.88 16.13
C ASP A 117 24.88 -6.29 14.71
N VAL A 118 25.26 -5.01 14.61
CA VAL A 118 25.33 -4.26 13.35
C VAL A 118 26.55 -3.35 13.34
N GLU A 119 27.13 -3.09 12.17
CA GLU A 119 28.22 -2.13 12.02
C GLU A 119 27.90 -1.02 11.02
N PHE A 120 28.42 0.17 11.33
CA PHE A 120 28.28 1.39 10.54
C PHE A 120 29.61 1.69 9.89
N ILE A 121 29.70 1.48 8.58
CA ILE A 121 30.93 1.69 7.82
C ILE A 121 30.80 3.02 7.08
N CYS A 122 31.64 3.98 7.45
CA CYS A 122 31.59 5.32 6.86
C CYS A 122 32.19 5.32 5.44
N LEU A 123 31.44 5.80 4.47
CA LEU A 123 31.84 5.91 3.06
C LEU A 123 32.79 7.07 2.80
N ASN A 124 32.74 8.13 3.60
CA ASN A 124 33.37 9.42 3.28
C ASN A 124 34.22 10.02 4.40
N SER A 125 34.56 9.24 5.44
CA SER A 125 35.57 9.61 6.44
C SER A 125 36.20 8.37 7.07
N THR A 126 37.49 8.47 7.38
CA THR A 126 38.28 7.49 8.15
C THR A 126 38.11 7.63 9.66
N ASP A 127 37.49 8.70 10.15
CA ASP A 127 37.41 9.02 11.60
C ASP A 127 36.69 7.93 12.41
N PHE A 128 35.91 7.09 11.74
CA PHE A 128 35.13 6.01 12.33
C PHE A 128 35.83 4.64 12.23
N ASP A 129 36.97 4.54 11.54
CA ASP A 129 37.67 3.26 11.32
C ASP A 129 38.30 2.71 12.60
N SER A 130 38.49 3.55 13.63
CA SER A 130 38.94 3.13 14.95
C SER A 130 37.98 2.12 15.61
N ILE A 131 36.72 2.04 15.17
CA ILE A 131 35.76 1.01 15.59
C ILE A 131 36.26 -0.41 15.26
N PHE A 132 37.06 -0.55 14.20
CA PHE A 132 37.63 -1.83 13.78
C PHE A 132 38.84 -2.25 14.62
N SER A 133 39.48 -1.31 15.30
CA SER A 133 40.68 -1.56 16.13
C SER A 133 40.37 -1.98 17.58
N HIS A 134 39.13 -1.82 18.05
CA HIS A 134 38.71 -2.14 19.43
C HIS A 134 38.28 -3.60 19.60
N THR A 135 38.95 -4.55 18.96
CA THR A 135 38.81 -5.97 19.26
C THR A 135 39.70 -6.35 20.45
N LYS A 136 39.06 -6.67 21.58
CA LYS A 136 39.59 -7.37 22.78
C LYS A 136 40.52 -6.57 23.72
N TYR A 137 39.94 -5.73 24.58
CA TYR A 137 40.41 -5.60 25.96
C TYR A 137 39.31 -6.00 26.94
N GLN A 138 39.75 -6.74 27.95
CA GLN A 138 39.00 -7.51 28.92
C GLN A 138 37.84 -6.73 29.58
N VAL A 139 36.68 -7.37 29.63
CA VAL A 139 35.73 -7.15 30.73
C VAL A 139 36.40 -7.78 31.96
N THR A 140 37.18 -7.02 32.71
CA THR A 140 37.52 -7.38 34.08
C THR A 140 36.33 -7.04 34.96
N ASP A 141 35.84 -8.09 35.60
CA ASP A 141 34.90 -8.13 36.73
C ASP A 141 34.94 -6.88 37.63
N PRO A 142 33.79 -6.26 37.99
CA PRO A 142 33.77 -5.10 38.90
C PRO A 142 34.14 -5.44 40.36
N THR A 143 34.50 -6.68 40.68
CA THR A 143 34.83 -7.13 42.03
C THR A 143 36.28 -7.55 42.17
N SER A 144 37.20 -6.60 42.09
CA SER A 144 38.49 -6.73 42.76
C SER A 144 38.90 -5.38 43.32
N HIS A 145 38.58 -5.17 44.59
CA HIS A 145 39.29 -4.20 45.41
C HIS A 145 40.76 -4.62 45.47
N ASP A 146 41.65 -3.84 44.89
CA ASP A 146 42.98 -3.75 45.47
C ASP A 146 43.48 -2.30 45.47
N SER A 147 43.83 -1.90 46.67
CA SER A 147 44.22 -0.56 47.06
C SER A 147 45.70 -0.35 46.82
N SER A 148 46.08 0.61 45.99
CA SER A 148 47.28 1.41 46.26
C SER A 148 47.23 2.75 45.54
N HIS A 149 47.45 3.79 46.34
CA HIS A 149 47.53 5.20 45.95
C HIS A 149 48.68 5.44 44.97
N HIS A 150 48.51 6.37 44.03
CA HIS A 150 49.34 7.60 43.98
C HIS A 150 48.66 8.66 43.09
N GLY A 151 48.50 9.85 43.68
CA GLY A 151 47.79 10.98 43.12
C GLY A 151 48.55 11.63 41.96
N GLY A 152 47.79 12.00 40.94
CA GLY A 152 48.21 12.89 39.87
C GLY A 152 46.96 13.44 39.21
N HIS A 153 46.76 14.76 39.32
CA HIS A 153 45.71 15.49 38.64
C HIS A 153 45.64 15.12 37.15
N LYS A 154 44.66 14.30 36.76
CA LYS A 154 44.20 14.18 35.38
C LYS A 154 42.92 14.98 35.25
N ARG A 155 42.92 15.84 34.23
CA ARG A 155 41.81 16.67 33.79
C ARG A 155 40.59 15.80 33.50
N ASP A 156 39.41 16.30 33.85
CA ASP A 156 38.09 15.75 33.54
C ASP A 156 37.74 15.82 32.04
N ASP A 157 38.65 15.41 31.14
CA ASP A 157 38.47 15.40 29.68
C ASP A 157 38.15 13.99 29.12
N ASP A 158 37.48 13.13 29.91
CA ASP A 158 37.07 11.78 29.50
C ASP A 158 35.57 11.73 29.11
N ASP A 159 35.09 12.79 28.44
CA ASP A 159 33.84 12.73 27.69
C ASP A 159 34.01 11.73 26.54
N GLN A 160 33.53 10.50 26.78
CA GLN A 160 33.45 9.41 25.81
C GLN A 160 33.04 9.92 24.41
N TYR A 161 33.94 9.77 23.43
CA TYR A 161 33.65 9.94 22.00
C TYR A 161 32.36 9.18 21.64
N THR A 162 31.24 9.89 21.59
CA THR A 162 29.95 9.28 21.28
C THR A 162 29.72 9.41 19.78
N TYR A 163 29.97 8.32 19.03
CA TYR A 163 29.70 8.29 17.59
C TYR A 163 28.26 8.70 17.27
N PRO A 164 28.02 9.42 16.16
CA PRO A 164 26.70 9.95 15.81
C PRO A 164 25.64 8.85 15.61
N PHE A 165 26.06 7.63 15.26
CA PHE A 165 25.18 6.47 15.07
C PHE A 165 24.96 5.62 16.34
N ASN A 166 25.62 5.90 17.47
CA ASN A 166 25.61 5.02 18.65
C ASN A 166 24.21 4.77 19.20
N VAL A 167 23.37 5.80 19.23
CA VAL A 167 21.98 5.65 19.71
C VAL A 167 21.17 4.75 18.79
N MET A 168 21.43 4.87 17.48
CA MET A 168 20.81 4.07 16.45
C MET A 168 21.26 2.60 16.53
N LYS A 169 22.56 2.34 16.67
CA LYS A 169 23.11 1.01 16.95
C LYS A 169 22.45 0.40 18.18
N LYS A 170 22.47 1.09 19.34
CA LYS A 170 21.82 0.64 20.58
C LYS A 170 20.32 0.34 20.43
N SER A 171 19.62 1.03 19.53
CA SER A 171 18.20 0.77 19.28
C SER A 171 17.96 -0.51 18.47
N LEU A 172 18.79 -0.77 17.45
CA LEU A 172 18.75 -1.99 16.64
C LEU A 172 19.07 -3.25 17.45
N LEU A 173 19.92 -3.13 18.48
CA LEU A 173 20.34 -4.27 19.31
C LEU A 173 19.37 -4.60 20.46
N LYS A 174 18.13 -4.09 20.41
CA LYS A 174 17.12 -4.36 21.45
C LYS A 174 16.42 -5.71 21.29
N GLY A 175 16.84 -6.57 20.36
CA GLY A 175 16.29 -7.92 20.18
C GLY A 175 14.87 -7.94 19.63
N ASN A 176 14.50 -6.99 18.79
CA ASN A 176 13.14 -6.87 18.22
C ASN A 176 13.12 -6.65 16.71
N PHE A 177 14.25 -6.89 16.04
CA PHE A 177 14.40 -6.80 14.58
C PHE A 177 14.78 -8.16 14.00
N TYR A 178 14.11 -8.53 12.91
CA TYR A 178 14.23 -9.84 12.30
C TYR A 178 14.33 -9.72 10.78
N PHE A 179 15.03 -10.67 10.18
CA PHE A 179 15.19 -10.77 8.73
C PHE A 179 15.22 -12.23 8.29
N ALA A 180 14.91 -12.47 7.03
CA ALA A 180 15.03 -13.77 6.38
C ALA A 180 15.74 -13.59 5.04
N ASN A 181 16.57 -14.57 4.69
CA ASN A 181 17.36 -14.54 3.46
C ASN A 181 16.72 -15.36 2.33
N SER A 182 15.77 -16.24 2.66
CA SER A 182 15.18 -17.19 1.71
C SER A 182 13.72 -16.89 1.36
N PHE A 183 13.05 -15.96 2.04
CA PHE A 183 11.64 -15.63 1.78
C PHE A 183 11.24 -14.26 2.32
N ASP A 184 10.05 -13.80 1.94
CA ASP A 184 9.48 -12.53 2.37
C ASP A 184 8.79 -12.63 3.75
N LEU A 185 9.34 -11.92 4.74
CA LEU A 185 8.76 -11.81 6.09
C LEU A 185 7.66 -10.75 6.22
N THR A 186 7.53 -9.84 5.26
CA THR A 186 6.57 -8.73 5.35
C THR A 186 5.13 -9.19 5.10
N ASN A 187 4.94 -10.22 4.28
CA ASN A 187 3.64 -10.82 4.00
C ASN A 187 3.37 -12.09 4.84
N SER A 188 2.09 -12.32 5.15
CA SER A 188 1.63 -13.60 5.71
C SER A 188 1.78 -14.72 4.69
N LEU A 189 1.86 -15.98 5.15
CA LEU A 189 2.02 -17.14 4.30
C LEU A 189 0.94 -17.25 3.21
N GLN A 190 -0.30 -16.86 3.51
CA GLN A 190 -1.40 -16.82 2.54
C GLN A 190 -1.16 -15.83 1.38
N ASN A 191 -0.47 -14.72 1.66
CA ASN A 191 -0.23 -13.65 0.71
C ASN A 191 1.16 -13.72 0.07
N ARG A 192 1.97 -14.73 0.42
CA ARG A 192 3.26 -15.00 -0.23
C ARG A 192 3.04 -15.73 -1.56
N ASP A 193 3.72 -15.32 -2.62
CA ASP A 193 3.76 -16.08 -3.86
C ASP A 193 4.70 -17.29 -3.67
N THR A 194 4.12 -18.48 -3.51
CA THR A 194 4.84 -19.73 -3.31
C THR A 194 5.26 -20.41 -4.63
N SER A 195 4.82 -19.89 -5.77
CA SER A 195 4.90 -20.53 -7.09
C SER A 195 6.07 -20.05 -7.97
N ARG A 196 6.75 -18.97 -7.57
CA ARG A 196 7.85 -18.34 -8.31
C ARG A 196 9.10 -18.29 -7.46
N SER A 197 10.27 -18.39 -8.08
CA SER A 197 11.54 -18.17 -7.38
C SER A 197 11.48 -16.83 -6.65
N VAL A 198 11.78 -16.84 -5.35
CA VAL A 198 11.78 -15.68 -4.42
C VAL A 198 12.51 -14.45 -4.98
N TYR A 199 13.39 -14.65 -5.97
CA TYR A 199 14.22 -13.66 -6.65
C TYR A 199 13.60 -13.00 -7.91
N HIS A 200 12.34 -13.29 -8.23
CA HIS A 200 11.60 -12.60 -9.32
C HIS A 200 10.52 -11.64 -8.82
N HIS A 201 10.42 -11.44 -7.50
CA HIS A 201 9.53 -10.43 -6.95
C HIS A 201 10.15 -9.05 -7.13
N SER A 202 9.56 -8.26 -8.04
CA SER A 202 9.70 -6.82 -7.97
C SER A 202 9.37 -6.34 -6.55
N LEU A 203 10.10 -5.35 -6.03
CA LEU A 203 9.83 -4.72 -4.73
C LEU A 203 8.39 -4.19 -4.55
N PHE A 204 7.55 -4.26 -5.58
CA PHE A 204 6.10 -4.05 -5.51
C PHE A 204 5.35 -5.11 -4.68
N ASN A 205 5.92 -6.29 -4.40
CA ASN A 205 5.21 -7.34 -3.64
C ASN A 205 5.43 -7.28 -2.13
N PHE A 206 6.45 -6.58 -1.62
CA PHE A 206 6.66 -6.46 -0.18
C PHE A 206 5.55 -5.63 0.46
N ASN A 207 5.07 -6.07 1.61
CA ASN A 207 4.13 -5.28 2.39
C ASN A 207 4.87 -4.10 3.05
N LYS A 208 4.79 -2.93 2.40
CA LYS A 208 5.43 -1.69 2.84
C LYS A 208 5.09 -1.33 4.29
N LYS A 209 3.92 -1.72 4.80
CA LYS A 209 3.48 -1.47 6.18
C LYS A 209 4.41 -2.09 7.23
N PHE A 210 5.09 -3.19 6.89
CA PHE A 210 5.97 -3.94 7.79
C PHE A 210 7.45 -3.89 7.39
N LEU A 211 7.77 -3.33 6.21
CA LEU A 211 9.15 -3.14 5.75
C LEU A 211 9.83 -2.00 6.49
N TRP A 212 10.48 -2.32 7.62
CA TRP A 212 10.96 -1.32 8.57
C TRP A 212 12.11 -0.47 8.01
N ASN A 213 13.02 -1.07 7.25
CA ASN A 213 14.18 -0.38 6.67
C ASN A 213 13.93 0.16 5.26
N SER A 214 12.66 0.39 4.88
CA SER A 214 12.28 0.86 3.54
C SER A 214 13.07 2.10 3.08
N LEU A 215 13.28 3.06 3.98
CA LEU A 215 14.08 4.26 3.70
C LEU A 215 15.55 3.94 3.38
N PHE A 216 16.15 2.98 4.09
CA PHE A 216 17.57 2.66 3.97
C PHE A 216 17.90 1.90 2.69
N ILE A 217 16.94 1.17 2.16
CA ILE A 217 17.11 0.37 0.94
C ILE A 217 16.50 1.03 -0.29
N GLU A 218 15.85 2.18 -0.14
CA GLU A 218 15.11 2.83 -1.23
C GLU A 218 16.00 3.09 -2.45
N GLU A 219 17.23 3.54 -2.24
CA GLU A 219 18.11 3.96 -3.33
C GLU A 219 18.82 2.77 -3.98
N LEU A 220 19.10 1.73 -3.20
CA LEU A 220 19.50 0.42 -3.72
C LEU A 220 18.36 -0.20 -4.55
N THR A 221 17.11 0.02 -4.14
CA THR A 221 15.91 -0.41 -4.87
C THR A 221 15.76 0.35 -6.19
N GLN A 222 15.87 1.68 -6.16
CA GLN A 222 15.83 2.50 -7.37
C GLN A 222 16.98 2.16 -8.33
N PHE A 223 18.17 1.87 -7.81
CA PHE A 223 19.29 1.37 -8.62
C PHE A 223 18.96 0.03 -9.28
N ARG A 224 18.49 -0.95 -8.52
CA ARG A 224 18.02 -2.24 -9.02
C ARG A 224 16.97 -2.09 -10.13
N ASP A 225 16.02 -1.17 -9.96
CA ASP A 225 14.92 -0.94 -10.90
C ASP A 225 15.38 -0.25 -12.20
N ARG A 226 16.61 0.28 -12.24
CA ARG A 226 17.29 0.75 -13.46
C ARG A 226 18.15 -0.32 -14.15
N LEU A 227 18.40 -1.46 -13.52
CA LEU A 227 19.13 -2.58 -14.14
C LEU A 227 18.25 -3.31 -15.16
N GLY A 228 18.85 -3.81 -16.24
CA GLY A 228 18.19 -4.68 -17.21
C GLY A 228 17.72 -5.99 -16.58
N ASN A 229 16.79 -6.70 -17.23
CA ASN A 229 16.13 -7.88 -16.64
C ASN A 229 17.12 -8.94 -16.14
N THR A 230 18.15 -9.29 -16.91
CA THR A 230 19.15 -10.30 -16.50
C THR A 230 19.99 -9.84 -15.32
N GLU A 231 20.45 -8.59 -15.30
CA GLU A 231 21.26 -8.05 -14.21
C GLU A 231 20.45 -7.86 -12.93
N ARG A 232 19.19 -7.44 -13.05
CA ARG A 232 18.24 -7.36 -11.94
C ARG A 232 18.06 -8.72 -11.26
N LYS A 233 17.90 -9.80 -12.04
CA LYS A 233 17.83 -11.18 -11.50
C LYS A 233 19.09 -11.54 -10.73
N ILE A 234 20.27 -11.22 -11.27
CA ILE A 234 21.54 -11.48 -10.59
C ILE A 234 21.67 -10.62 -9.32
N PHE A 235 21.24 -9.36 -9.36
CA PHE A 235 21.23 -8.47 -8.20
C PHE A 235 20.37 -9.04 -7.06
N ASP A 236 19.17 -9.54 -7.40
CA ASP A 236 18.26 -10.19 -6.45
C ASP A 236 18.85 -11.49 -5.88
N GLU A 237 19.48 -12.32 -6.71
CA GLU A 237 20.23 -13.51 -6.28
C GLU A 237 21.38 -13.16 -5.32
N CYS A 238 22.01 -11.99 -5.50
CA CYS A 238 23.13 -11.55 -4.68
C CYS A 238 22.73 -11.06 -3.29
N ARG A 239 21.43 -10.78 -3.06
CA ARG A 239 20.84 -10.39 -1.76
C ARG A 239 21.44 -9.12 -1.16
N PHE A 240 21.66 -8.09 -1.98
CA PHE A 240 22.11 -6.77 -1.50
C PHE A 240 21.03 -5.99 -0.74
N LEU A 241 19.77 -6.41 -0.82
CA LEU A 241 18.64 -5.80 -0.10
C LEU A 241 18.30 -6.66 1.12
N GLY A 242 18.58 -6.17 2.33
CA GLY A 242 18.05 -6.78 3.54
C GLY A 242 16.59 -6.36 3.76
N ILE A 243 15.71 -7.32 3.99
CA ILE A 243 14.30 -7.07 4.30
C ILE A 243 14.11 -7.25 5.80
N ILE A 244 13.86 -6.13 6.51
CA ILE A 244 13.81 -6.12 7.98
C ILE A 244 12.37 -5.86 8.44
N ILE A 245 11.89 -6.70 9.35
CA ILE A 245 10.66 -6.47 10.12
C ILE A 245 10.99 -6.14 11.58
N ARG A 246 10.06 -5.48 12.26
CA ARG A 246 10.11 -5.22 13.70
C ARG A 246 8.94 -5.89 14.40
N GLY A 247 9.20 -6.57 15.52
CA GLY A 247 8.16 -7.20 16.33
C GLY A 247 8.67 -8.39 17.13
N PHE A 248 8.13 -9.59 16.87
CA PHE A 248 8.51 -10.84 17.53
C PHE A 248 8.47 -12.01 16.55
N VAL A 249 9.44 -12.91 16.63
CA VAL A 249 9.47 -14.17 15.88
C VAL A 249 10.04 -15.26 16.77
N GLN A 250 9.36 -16.40 16.83
CA GLN A 250 9.92 -17.63 17.39
C GLN A 250 9.23 -18.87 16.81
N THR A 251 10.01 -19.94 16.60
CA THR A 251 9.49 -21.29 16.29
C THR A 251 9.88 -22.25 17.41
N LEU A 252 8.96 -23.14 17.78
CA LEU A 252 9.21 -24.22 18.71
C LEU A 252 8.87 -25.55 18.04
N ASN A 253 9.68 -26.57 18.31
CA ASN A 253 9.34 -27.95 18.00
C ASN A 253 8.23 -28.41 18.94
N SER A 254 7.27 -29.13 18.38
CA SER A 254 6.13 -29.69 19.10
C SER A 254 5.73 -31.02 18.47
N THR A 255 4.79 -31.73 19.07
CA THR A 255 4.23 -32.95 18.48
C THR A 255 2.71 -32.90 18.45
N ILE A 256 2.13 -33.47 17.40
CA ILE A 256 0.70 -33.73 17.30
C ILE A 256 0.43 -35.23 17.44
N ASN A 257 -0.48 -35.57 18.32
CA ASN A 257 -0.90 -36.91 18.66
C ASN A 257 -2.31 -37.15 18.10
N LEU A 258 -2.45 -38.19 17.28
CA LEU A 258 -3.69 -38.59 16.62
C LEU A 258 -4.06 -40.00 17.07
N GLU A 259 -5.31 -40.21 17.49
CA GLU A 259 -5.78 -41.54 17.89
C GLU A 259 -6.32 -42.32 16.69
N LYS A 260 -5.86 -43.57 16.50
CA LYS A 260 -6.33 -44.49 15.47
C LYS A 260 -6.99 -45.71 16.10
N ARG A 261 -8.25 -45.99 15.75
CA ARG A 261 -8.92 -47.27 16.06
C ARG A 261 -8.50 -48.34 15.06
N GLU A 262 -7.80 -49.36 15.52
CA GLU A 262 -7.68 -50.62 14.77
C GLU A 262 -8.92 -51.50 15.02
N SER A 263 -9.24 -52.37 14.06
CA SER A 263 -10.41 -53.26 14.09
C SER A 263 -10.52 -54.12 15.36
N ASP A 264 -9.42 -54.30 16.10
CA ASP A 264 -9.31 -55.13 17.29
C ASP A 264 -9.10 -54.33 18.58
N ARG A 265 -10.02 -53.41 18.93
CA ARG A 265 -10.21 -52.77 20.27
C ARG A 265 -8.99 -52.15 20.98
N LYS A 266 -7.79 -52.13 20.40
CA LYS A 266 -6.61 -51.42 20.91
C LYS A 266 -6.49 -50.08 20.19
N SER A 267 -6.57 -49.01 20.96
CA SER A 267 -6.27 -47.66 20.47
C SER A 267 -4.75 -47.52 20.33
N SER A 268 -4.30 -47.04 19.17
CA SER A 268 -2.90 -46.66 18.95
C SER A 268 -2.82 -45.15 18.71
N VAL A 269 -1.89 -44.49 19.39
CA VAL A 269 -1.63 -43.05 19.20
C VAL A 269 -0.50 -42.89 18.20
N ILE A 270 -0.77 -42.21 17.10
CA ILE A 270 0.22 -41.81 16.11
C ILE A 270 0.73 -40.44 16.52
N GLN A 271 2.00 -40.39 16.92
CA GLN A 271 2.70 -39.15 17.20
C GLN A 271 3.42 -38.67 15.94
N GLN A 272 3.22 -37.40 15.58
CA GLN A 272 3.90 -36.76 14.44
C GLN A 272 4.65 -35.52 14.93
N GLU A 273 5.86 -35.33 14.42
CA GLU A 273 6.63 -34.12 14.68
C GLU A 273 6.01 -32.92 13.96
N SER A 274 6.04 -31.77 14.63
CA SER A 274 5.46 -30.53 14.12
C SER A 274 6.27 -29.32 14.59
N LEU A 275 6.09 -28.21 13.88
CA LEU A 275 6.63 -26.91 14.21
C LEU A 275 5.47 -25.97 14.46
N ILE A 276 5.56 -25.19 15.52
CA ILE A 276 4.65 -24.08 15.77
C ILE A 276 5.43 -22.77 15.82
N THR A 277 4.99 -21.80 15.04
CA THR A 277 5.67 -20.51 14.85
C THR A 277 4.71 -19.37 15.11
N LEU A 278 5.18 -18.33 15.79
CA LEU A 278 4.48 -17.05 15.94
C LEU A 278 5.34 -15.93 15.34
N ILE A 279 4.76 -15.18 14.40
CA ILE A 279 5.36 -14.01 13.76
C ILE A 279 4.47 -12.80 14.02
N SER A 280 4.91 -11.88 14.86
CA SER A 280 4.22 -10.60 15.09
C SER A 280 4.98 -9.46 14.43
N LYS A 281 4.29 -8.70 13.58
CA LYS A 281 4.84 -7.60 12.78
C LYS A 281 4.19 -6.29 13.19
N ILE A 282 4.99 -5.28 13.52
CA ILE A 282 4.51 -3.95 13.91
C ILE A 282 4.43 -3.06 12.67
N GLY A 283 3.25 -2.50 12.41
CA GLY A 283 3.00 -1.56 11.33
C GLY A 283 3.61 -0.17 11.60
N HIS A 284 4.03 0.51 10.54
CA HIS A 284 4.64 1.84 10.63
C HIS A 284 4.02 2.90 9.72
N ASP A 285 2.87 2.58 9.12
CA ASP A 285 2.08 3.40 8.18
C ASP A 285 1.54 4.71 8.78
N ARG A 286 1.15 4.73 10.06
CA ARG A 286 0.55 5.92 10.68
C ARG A 286 1.45 7.16 10.64
N SER A 287 0.98 8.24 10.04
CA SER A 287 1.64 9.55 9.99
C SER A 287 1.71 10.25 11.37
N GLY A 288 2.70 11.12 11.57
CA GLY A 288 2.93 11.85 12.82
C GLY A 288 3.90 11.17 13.79
N LYS A 289 4.09 11.76 14.99
CA LYS A 289 4.93 11.17 16.03
C LYS A 289 4.43 9.76 16.32
N ILE A 290 5.35 8.80 16.39
CA ILE A 290 5.05 7.41 16.80
C ILE A 290 4.38 7.40 18.18
N PHE A 291 4.70 8.42 18.99
CA PHE A 291 4.10 8.71 20.28
C PHE A 291 3.59 10.17 20.28
N GLY A 292 2.28 10.37 20.10
CA GLY A 292 1.62 11.69 20.01
C GLY A 292 0.51 11.77 18.93
N VAL A 293 -0.54 12.56 19.21
CA VAL A 293 -1.90 12.61 18.59
C VAL A 293 -2.56 11.24 18.47
N ASN A 294 -2.88 10.64 19.61
CA ASN A 294 -3.21 9.23 19.74
C ASN A 294 -4.44 8.79 18.90
N GLY A 295 -4.40 7.53 18.46
CA GLY A 295 -5.49 6.90 17.72
C GLY A 295 -5.27 6.87 16.20
N LEU A 296 -6.25 7.39 15.46
CA LEU A 296 -6.36 7.35 14.00
C LEU A 296 -5.65 8.53 13.32
N ASP A 297 -5.13 8.36 12.09
CA ASP A 297 -4.70 9.46 11.21
C ASP A 297 -5.64 9.68 10.01
N ASP A 298 -5.41 10.73 9.22
CA ASP A 298 -6.26 11.12 8.08
C ASP A 298 -6.34 10.09 6.96
N GLU A 299 -5.37 9.18 6.90
CA GLU A 299 -5.33 8.07 5.95
C GLU A 299 -5.96 6.79 6.51
N GLY A 300 -6.49 6.83 7.73
CA GLY A 300 -7.14 5.71 8.37
C GLY A 300 -6.15 4.72 8.99
N ASN A 301 -4.92 5.11 9.26
CA ASN A 301 -3.93 4.28 9.95
C ASN A 301 -4.02 4.48 11.47
N VAL A 302 -3.80 3.41 12.23
CA VAL A 302 -3.86 3.45 13.70
C VAL A 302 -2.50 3.25 14.33
N ALA A 303 -2.29 3.88 15.48
CA ALA A 303 -1.10 3.62 16.30
C ALA A 303 -1.11 2.16 16.81
N ASN A 304 0.10 1.62 17.03
CA ASN A 304 0.33 0.27 17.55
C ASN A 304 -0.37 -0.84 16.76
N TYR A 305 -0.54 -0.66 15.45
CA TYR A 305 -1.03 -1.72 14.58
C TYR A 305 -0.07 -2.90 14.57
N ILE A 306 -0.54 -4.10 14.89
CA ILE A 306 0.25 -5.32 14.90
C ILE A 306 -0.53 -6.45 14.23
N GLU A 307 0.13 -7.15 13.32
CA GLU A 307 -0.36 -8.39 12.72
C GLU A 307 0.45 -9.56 13.29
N SER A 308 -0.23 -10.48 13.95
CA SER A 308 0.35 -11.70 14.53
C SER A 308 -0.13 -12.91 13.73
N GLU A 309 0.81 -13.63 13.12
CA GLU A 309 0.56 -14.83 12.33
C GLU A 309 1.02 -16.06 13.10
N VAL A 310 0.14 -17.03 13.29
CA VAL A 310 0.45 -18.34 13.87
C VAL A 310 0.53 -19.35 12.74
N ILE A 311 1.64 -20.09 12.66
CA ILE A 311 1.89 -21.11 11.64
C ILE A 311 2.13 -22.43 12.34
N PHE A 312 1.35 -23.44 11.97
CA PHE A 312 1.57 -24.84 12.31
C PHE A 312 2.05 -25.57 11.06
N TYR A 313 3.11 -26.36 11.18
CA TYR A 313 3.66 -27.13 10.07
C TYR A 313 4.02 -28.55 10.54
N ASN A 314 3.65 -29.56 9.74
CA ASN A 314 4.24 -30.89 9.81
C ASN A 314 4.42 -31.46 8.39
N GLU A 315 4.81 -32.73 8.27
CA GLU A 315 5.01 -33.37 6.96
C GLU A 315 3.73 -33.44 6.10
N HIS A 316 2.55 -33.39 6.72
CA HIS A 316 1.27 -33.55 6.04
C HIS A 316 0.60 -32.21 5.69
N TYR A 317 0.62 -31.25 6.60
CA TYR A 317 -0.16 -30.02 6.49
C TYR A 317 0.65 -28.79 6.94
N CYS A 318 0.34 -27.66 6.30
CA CYS A 318 0.76 -26.34 6.74
C CYS A 318 -0.48 -25.48 6.96
N ILE A 319 -0.70 -25.07 8.21
CA ILE A 319 -1.83 -24.24 8.63
C ILE A 319 -1.30 -22.87 9.03
N SER A 320 -1.93 -21.79 8.54
CA SER A 320 -1.59 -20.42 8.95
C SER A 320 -2.85 -19.57 9.12
N TYR A 321 -2.84 -18.70 10.11
CA TYR A 321 -3.83 -17.64 10.24
C TYR A 321 -3.23 -16.39 10.88
N ALA A 322 -3.76 -15.24 10.49
CA ALA A 322 -3.42 -13.94 11.06
C ALA A 322 -4.50 -13.49 12.07
N ILE A 323 -4.06 -12.81 13.13
CA ILE A 323 -4.89 -12.04 14.06
C ILE A 323 -4.27 -10.64 14.20
N ILE A 324 -5.09 -9.60 14.19
CA ILE A 324 -4.61 -8.21 14.25
C ILE A 324 -4.98 -7.54 15.57
N ARG A 325 -4.21 -6.53 15.97
CA ARG A 325 -4.54 -5.62 17.05
C ARG A 325 -4.09 -4.20 16.72
N GLY A 326 -4.66 -3.24 17.44
CA GLY A 326 -4.24 -1.84 17.35
C GLY A 326 -4.99 -0.97 18.34
N ASN A 327 -4.57 0.29 18.42
CA ASN A 327 -5.33 1.28 19.18
C ASN A 327 -6.73 1.47 18.57
N VAL A 328 -7.62 2.03 19.38
CA VAL A 328 -8.95 2.46 18.95
C VAL A 328 -8.83 3.41 17.76
N PRO A 329 -9.55 3.15 16.65
CA PRO A 329 -9.49 4.00 15.46
C PRO A 329 -10.33 5.27 15.61
N ILE A 330 -10.11 6.07 16.65
CA ILE A 330 -10.72 7.42 16.79
C ILE A 330 -9.62 8.45 17.04
N TYR A 331 -9.91 9.74 16.81
CA TYR A 331 -8.98 10.81 17.15
C TYR A 331 -9.09 11.19 18.62
N TYR A 332 -7.97 11.12 19.35
CA TYR A 332 -7.94 11.61 20.73
C TYR A 332 -6.56 12.14 21.12
N GLU A 333 -6.55 13.24 21.87
CA GLU A 333 -5.33 13.83 22.41
C GLU A 333 -5.30 13.74 23.93
N ILE A 334 -4.12 13.53 24.48
CA ILE A 334 -3.88 13.63 25.92
C ILE A 334 -3.34 15.03 26.18
N ASP A 335 -4.11 15.87 26.86
CA ASP A 335 -3.69 17.23 27.20
C ASP A 335 -2.52 17.18 28.21
N ASN A 336 -1.36 17.68 27.80
CA ASN A 336 -0.14 17.75 28.60
C ASN A 336 0.11 19.17 29.18
N GLN A 337 -0.74 20.17 28.92
CA GLN A 337 -0.45 21.57 29.22
C GLN A 337 -0.77 22.01 30.66
N GLN A 338 -1.54 21.25 31.45
CA GLN A 338 -1.79 21.58 32.86
C GLN A 338 -0.84 20.83 33.81
N SER A 339 0.33 21.42 34.07
CA SER A 339 1.33 20.89 35.01
C SER A 339 0.95 20.96 36.50
N SER A 340 -0.29 21.32 36.86
CA SER A 340 -0.72 21.50 38.26
C SER A 340 -2.00 20.75 38.67
N SER A 341 -2.73 20.10 37.75
CA SER A 341 -3.93 19.32 38.07
C SER A 341 -3.67 17.81 37.92
N LEU A 342 -3.98 17.04 38.98
CA LEU A 342 -3.68 15.61 39.14
C LEU A 342 -4.46 14.65 38.19
N LEU A 343 -5.07 15.17 37.12
CA LEU A 343 -5.89 14.41 36.16
C LEU A 343 -5.63 14.93 34.75
N LYS A 344 -4.79 14.22 33.97
CA LYS A 344 -4.67 14.45 32.53
C LYS A 344 -6.04 14.17 31.88
N LYS A 345 -6.56 15.11 31.09
CA LYS A 345 -7.86 15.01 30.40
C LYS A 345 -7.63 14.57 28.95
N ILE A 346 -8.40 13.59 28.49
CA ILE A 346 -8.46 13.26 27.06
C ILE A 346 -9.42 14.21 26.37
N GLN A 347 -8.99 14.77 25.25
CA GLN A 347 -9.81 15.66 24.45
C GLN A 347 -10.04 15.03 23.08
N ILE A 348 -11.32 14.93 22.69
CA ILE A 348 -11.73 14.57 21.33
C ILE A 348 -11.86 15.89 20.58
N ASN A 349 -10.79 16.26 19.88
CA ASN A 349 -10.64 17.60 19.28
C ASN A 349 -11.11 17.69 17.83
N ARG A 350 -11.66 16.60 17.28
CA ARG A 350 -12.16 16.55 15.90
C ARG A 350 -13.67 16.41 15.81
N PRO A 351 -14.32 17.09 14.83
CA PRO A 351 -15.72 16.88 14.51
C PRO A 351 -16.02 15.41 14.16
N PHE A 352 -17.23 14.96 14.48
CA PHE A 352 -17.69 13.60 14.23
C PHE A 352 -17.51 13.18 12.76
N ASP A 353 -17.92 14.00 11.79
CA ASP A 353 -17.86 13.66 10.37
C ASP A 353 -16.42 13.45 9.85
N ALA A 354 -15.47 14.26 10.33
CA ALA A 354 -14.06 14.14 9.99
C ALA A 354 -13.44 12.86 10.57
N THR A 355 -13.80 12.51 11.80
CA THR A 355 -13.42 11.23 12.42
C THR A 355 -14.03 10.07 11.65
N GLN A 356 -15.31 10.14 11.30
CA GLN A 356 -16.04 9.10 10.59
C GLN A 356 -15.44 8.81 9.20
N GLN A 357 -14.94 9.82 8.49
CA GLN A 357 -14.29 9.63 7.19
C GLN A 357 -13.01 8.79 7.30
N ALA A 358 -12.12 9.15 8.20
CA ALA A 358 -10.91 8.36 8.45
C ALA A 358 -11.26 6.97 9.02
N PHE A 359 -12.29 6.88 9.87
CA PHE A 359 -12.79 5.64 10.44
C PHE A 359 -13.24 4.67 9.34
N ARG A 360 -13.94 5.18 8.31
CA ARG A 360 -14.33 4.41 7.12
C ARG A 360 -13.11 3.92 6.36
N LYS A 361 -12.17 4.81 6.02
CA LYS A 361 -10.91 4.43 5.34
C LYS A 361 -10.19 3.29 6.07
N HIS A 362 -10.16 3.35 7.39
CA HIS A 362 -9.56 2.33 8.23
C HIS A 362 -10.18 0.96 8.02
N PHE A 363 -11.50 0.83 8.19
CA PHE A 363 -12.18 -0.46 8.03
C PHE A 363 -12.25 -0.91 6.57
N ASP A 364 -12.34 0.00 5.60
CA ASP A 364 -12.21 -0.32 4.18
C ASP A 364 -10.86 -0.99 3.88
N SER A 365 -9.77 -0.44 4.44
CA SER A 365 -8.43 -1.03 4.29
C SER A 365 -8.31 -2.41 4.94
N LEU A 366 -8.94 -2.63 6.10
CA LEU A 366 -8.95 -3.94 6.76
C LEU A 366 -9.75 -4.95 5.94
N ILE A 367 -10.96 -4.58 5.51
CA ILE A 367 -11.84 -5.45 4.74
C ILE A 367 -11.17 -5.86 3.42
N LYS A 368 -10.53 -4.90 2.73
CA LYS A 368 -9.76 -5.19 1.51
C LYS A 368 -8.62 -6.20 1.76
N SER A 369 -8.00 -6.16 2.94
CA SER A 369 -6.81 -6.99 3.24
C SER A 369 -7.17 -8.37 3.78
N PHE A 370 -8.27 -8.48 4.53
CA PHE A 370 -8.61 -9.67 5.31
C PHE A 370 -10.01 -10.23 5.07
N GLY A 371 -10.89 -9.50 4.39
CA GLY A 371 -12.30 -9.85 4.25
C GLY A 371 -13.11 -9.41 5.47
N GLU A 372 -13.81 -10.35 6.11
CA GLU A 372 -14.64 -10.02 7.27
C GLU A 372 -13.82 -9.64 8.50
N ILE A 373 -14.32 -8.71 9.32
CA ILE A 373 -13.63 -8.23 10.53
C ILE A 373 -14.50 -8.47 11.76
N HIS A 374 -13.96 -9.22 12.74
CA HIS A 374 -14.59 -9.36 14.05
C HIS A 374 -13.78 -8.61 15.11
N LEU A 375 -14.35 -7.51 15.58
CA LEU A 375 -13.82 -6.69 16.66
C LEU A 375 -14.08 -7.35 18.01
N VAL A 376 -13.00 -7.64 18.72
CA VAL A 376 -13.00 -8.07 20.12
C VAL A 376 -12.53 -6.87 20.94
N ASN A 377 -13.49 -6.12 21.48
CA ASN A 377 -13.25 -4.84 22.12
C ASN A 377 -13.26 -4.97 23.65
N GLU A 378 -12.19 -4.52 24.29
CA GLU A 378 -11.99 -4.61 25.75
C GLU A 378 -12.27 -3.30 26.49
N ILE A 379 -12.64 -2.25 25.77
CA ILE A 379 -12.86 -0.93 26.35
C ILE A 379 -14.32 -0.88 26.78
N THR A 380 -14.62 -1.20 28.03
CA THR A 380 -15.96 -1.01 28.58
C THR A 380 -15.85 -0.52 30.02
N SER A 381 -16.65 0.50 30.36
CA SER A 381 -16.92 0.78 31.77
C SER A 381 -18.08 -0.12 32.21
N SER A 382 -18.05 -0.59 33.46
CA SER A 382 -19.15 -1.37 34.05
C SER A 382 -20.51 -0.65 33.98
N ILE A 383 -20.48 0.67 33.82
CA ILE A 383 -21.64 1.56 33.70
C ILE A 383 -22.29 1.45 32.31
N ALA A 384 -21.50 1.18 31.25
CA ALA A 384 -22.00 1.13 29.88
C ALA A 384 -22.90 -0.10 29.60
N ILE A 385 -22.64 -1.23 30.26
CA ILE A 385 -23.38 -2.47 30.03
C ILE A 385 -24.80 -2.37 30.63
N GLU A 386 -24.93 -1.79 31.84
CA GLU A 386 -26.24 -1.61 32.50
C GLU A 386 -27.18 -0.65 31.75
N ASP A 387 -26.65 0.35 31.03
CA ASP A 387 -27.45 1.30 30.26
C ASP A 387 -27.81 0.80 28.85
N ILE A 388 -26.97 -0.04 28.23
CA ILE A 388 -27.26 -0.65 26.92
C ILE A 388 -28.34 -1.73 27.04
N GLU A 389 -28.32 -2.54 28.11
CA GLU A 389 -29.33 -3.57 28.35
C GLU A 389 -30.71 -3.01 28.76
N ARG A 390 -30.78 -1.74 29.18
CA ARG A 390 -32.02 -1.05 29.57
C ARG A 390 -32.80 -0.40 28.42
N LYS A 391 -32.37 -0.53 27.16
CA LYS A 391 -33.17 -0.10 26.00
C LYS A 391 -33.91 -1.28 25.37
N PRO A 392 -35.16 -1.60 25.78
CA PRO A 392 -36.06 -2.33 24.91
C PRO A 392 -36.66 -1.39 23.86
N ALA A 393 -36.96 -1.96 22.70
CA ALA A 393 -37.63 -1.30 21.59
C ALA A 393 -38.96 -0.65 22.02
N ASN A 394 -39.08 0.66 21.77
CA ASN A 394 -40.29 1.50 21.58
C ASN A 394 -40.22 2.82 22.34
N ASN A 395 -39.87 3.89 21.62
CA ASN A 395 -40.65 5.12 21.47
C ASN A 395 -39.75 6.25 20.99
N GLY A 396 -40.19 6.93 19.93
CA GLY A 396 -39.66 8.24 19.58
C GLY A 396 -39.93 9.22 20.72
N ASN A 397 -38.87 9.66 21.39
CA ASN A 397 -38.81 10.99 21.97
C ASN A 397 -37.35 11.36 22.25
N ASN A 398 -36.95 12.51 21.72
CA ASN A 398 -35.68 13.17 21.95
C ASN A 398 -35.57 13.56 23.44
N ASN A 399 -34.70 12.88 24.18
CA ASN A 399 -34.21 13.36 25.48
C ASN A 399 -32.69 13.21 25.55
N HIS A 400 -31.99 14.13 24.87
CA HIS A 400 -30.59 14.45 25.17
C HIS A 400 -30.56 15.32 26.44
N ASN A 401 -30.60 14.74 27.66
CA ASN A 401 -30.21 15.44 28.91
C ASN A 401 -30.25 14.55 30.17
N LEU A 402 -29.52 13.42 30.19
CA LEU A 402 -29.43 12.57 31.40
C LEU A 402 -27.99 12.15 31.79
N LEU A 403 -26.95 12.85 31.33
CA LEU A 403 -25.54 12.48 31.57
C LEU A 403 -24.70 13.51 32.35
N SER A 404 -25.29 14.56 32.92
CA SER A 404 -24.50 15.69 33.46
C SER A 404 -23.99 15.56 34.90
N ASN A 405 -24.29 14.49 35.66
CA ASN A 405 -24.03 14.48 37.12
C ASN A 405 -23.37 13.21 37.70
N HIS A 406 -22.41 12.59 37.02
CA HIS A 406 -21.57 11.56 37.64
C HIS A 406 -20.10 12.01 37.80
N LYS A 407 -19.60 11.86 39.02
CA LYS A 407 -18.25 12.26 39.48
C LYS A 407 -17.17 11.74 38.52
N LYS A 408 -16.41 12.64 37.92
CA LYS A 408 -15.26 12.36 37.03
C LYS A 408 -14.14 11.64 37.79
N GLY A 409 -14.21 10.31 37.83
CA GLY A 409 -13.10 9.42 38.14
C GLY A 409 -12.53 8.76 36.89
N ARG A 410 -11.52 7.89 37.06
CA ARG A 410 -10.82 7.10 36.03
C ARG A 410 -11.74 6.47 34.96
N ASN A 411 -12.94 6.04 35.39
CA ASN A 411 -13.94 5.38 34.56
C ASN A 411 -14.62 6.30 33.53
N GLY A 412 -14.48 7.63 33.64
CA GLY A 412 -15.08 8.57 32.68
C GLY A 412 -14.34 8.64 31.35
N ILE A 413 -13.01 8.50 31.35
CA ILE A 413 -12.19 8.68 30.14
C ILE A 413 -12.30 7.49 29.18
N GLU A 414 -12.16 6.26 29.71
CA GLU A 414 -12.34 5.04 28.92
C GLU A 414 -13.78 4.92 28.41
N PHE A 415 -14.75 5.44 29.18
CA PHE A 415 -16.15 5.53 28.78
C PHE A 415 -16.36 6.52 27.63
N ASP A 416 -15.74 7.70 27.65
CA ASP A 416 -15.85 8.69 26.57
C ASP A 416 -15.26 8.13 25.24
N ILE A 417 -14.10 7.47 25.31
CA ILE A 417 -13.49 6.80 24.15
C ILE A 417 -14.33 5.63 23.65
N PHE A 418 -14.86 4.82 24.57
CA PHE A 418 -15.76 3.73 24.21
C PHE A 418 -17.00 4.25 23.50
N ASN A 419 -17.69 5.24 24.07
CA ASN A 419 -18.91 5.78 23.49
C ASN A 419 -18.65 6.37 22.12
N ASN A 420 -17.58 7.16 21.97
CA ASN A 420 -17.24 7.75 20.67
C ASN A 420 -16.87 6.66 19.63
N TYR A 421 -16.10 5.66 20.03
CA TYR A 421 -15.79 4.51 19.18
C TYR A 421 -17.03 3.72 18.78
N TYR A 422 -17.91 3.47 19.75
CA TYR A 422 -19.16 2.75 19.56
C TYR A 422 -20.11 3.53 18.65
N GLU A 423 -20.24 4.85 18.83
CA GLU A 423 -21.05 5.72 17.96
C GLU A 423 -20.54 5.69 16.52
N HIS A 424 -19.22 5.81 16.29
CA HIS A 424 -18.64 5.71 14.96
C HIS A 424 -18.81 4.32 14.34
N PHE A 425 -18.72 3.25 15.15
CA PHE A 425 -18.97 1.89 14.72
C PHE A 425 -20.44 1.68 14.35
N GLN A 426 -21.38 2.12 15.19
CA GLN A 426 -22.82 2.06 14.91
C GLN A 426 -23.15 2.82 13.63
N LYS A 427 -22.58 4.02 13.47
CA LYS A 427 -22.74 4.79 12.24
C LYS A 427 -22.14 4.11 11.00
N LEU A 428 -21.13 3.27 11.18
CA LEU A 428 -20.54 2.48 10.11
C LEU A 428 -21.43 1.29 9.75
N VAL A 429 -21.92 0.52 10.72
CA VAL A 429 -22.78 -0.67 10.49
C VAL A 429 -24.23 -0.33 10.19
N GLU A 430 -24.67 0.92 10.40
CA GLU A 430 -25.91 1.46 9.82
C GLU A 430 -25.92 1.34 8.30
N ASN A 431 -24.74 1.33 7.66
CA ASN A 431 -24.59 1.07 6.25
C ASN A 431 -24.49 -0.46 6.01
N PRO A 432 -25.47 -1.07 5.33
CA PRO A 432 -25.51 -2.50 5.05
C PRO A 432 -24.24 -3.06 4.39
N ASN A 433 -23.48 -2.24 3.64
CA ASN A 433 -22.19 -2.65 3.06
C ASN A 433 -21.17 -3.12 4.12
N TYR A 434 -21.31 -2.66 5.36
CA TYR A 434 -20.44 -3.03 6.48
C TYR A 434 -21.13 -4.00 7.45
N ARG A 435 -22.46 -4.06 7.46
CA ARG A 435 -23.24 -4.78 8.49
C ARG A 435 -22.91 -6.27 8.56
N ASP A 436 -22.76 -6.91 7.40
CA ASP A 436 -22.47 -8.34 7.32
C ASP A 436 -20.96 -8.64 7.38
N LEU A 437 -20.13 -7.62 7.15
CA LEU A 437 -18.66 -7.73 7.15
C LEU A 437 -18.02 -7.37 8.49
N LEU A 438 -18.74 -6.63 9.35
CA LEU A 438 -18.23 -6.13 10.63
C LEU A 438 -19.08 -6.63 11.79
N LYS A 439 -18.44 -7.35 12.72
CA LYS A 439 -19.03 -7.78 13.99
C LYS A 439 -18.25 -7.18 15.15
N MET A 440 -18.91 -6.74 16.20
CA MET A 440 -18.24 -6.28 17.42
C MET A 440 -18.83 -6.93 18.67
N ASN A 441 -17.94 -7.50 19.49
CA ASN A 441 -18.26 -7.94 20.84
C ASN A 441 -17.44 -7.13 21.83
N ASN A 442 -18.13 -6.62 22.85
CA ASN A 442 -17.53 -5.86 23.92
C ASN A 442 -17.41 -6.75 25.16
N PHE A 443 -16.24 -6.76 25.78
CA PHE A 443 -15.97 -7.55 26.97
C PHE A 443 -15.44 -6.66 28.10
N ASN A 444 -15.80 -7.02 29.33
CA ASN A 444 -15.30 -6.38 30.55
C ASN A 444 -14.68 -7.43 31.48
N PHE A 445 -13.42 -7.80 31.23
CA PHE A 445 -12.70 -8.71 32.10
C PHE A 445 -11.44 -8.09 32.69
N SER A 446 -11.12 -8.45 33.93
CA SER A 446 -9.79 -8.21 34.49
C SER A 446 -8.82 -9.29 34.00
N LEU A 447 -7.53 -8.96 33.91
CA LEU A 447 -6.50 -9.92 33.48
C LEU A 447 -6.46 -11.16 34.40
N SER A 448 -6.61 -10.96 35.71
CA SER A 448 -6.67 -12.05 36.68
C SER A 448 -7.90 -12.94 36.49
N ASN A 449 -9.03 -12.36 36.04
CA ASN A 449 -10.23 -13.14 35.74
C ASN A 449 -10.03 -13.96 34.46
N LEU A 450 -9.44 -13.41 33.40
CA LEU A 450 -9.16 -14.16 32.17
C LEU A 450 -8.23 -15.37 32.40
N GLN A 451 -7.27 -15.24 33.33
CA GLN A 451 -6.32 -16.31 33.64
C GLN A 451 -6.87 -17.40 34.55
N ARG A 452 -7.91 -17.11 35.36
CA ARG A 452 -8.41 -18.03 36.41
C ARG A 452 -9.86 -18.45 36.26
N ASN A 453 -10.68 -17.69 35.54
CA ASN A 453 -12.12 -17.89 35.46
C ASN A 453 -12.52 -18.53 34.14
N GLN A 454 -12.77 -19.85 34.17
CA GLN A 454 -13.23 -20.59 32.99
C GLN A 454 -14.53 -20.05 32.41
N VAL A 455 -15.42 -19.46 33.22
CA VAL A 455 -16.68 -18.87 32.74
C VAL A 455 -16.42 -17.69 31.80
N SER A 456 -15.46 -16.83 32.15
CA SER A 456 -15.08 -15.68 31.31
C SER A 456 -14.47 -16.13 29.98
N ILE A 457 -13.65 -17.19 29.99
CA ILE A 457 -13.09 -17.78 28.77
C ILE A 457 -14.22 -18.35 27.90
N SER A 458 -15.15 -19.10 28.47
CA SER A 458 -16.29 -19.67 27.74
C SER A 458 -17.17 -18.60 27.09
N GLN A 459 -17.39 -17.46 27.75
CA GLN A 459 -18.12 -16.33 27.17
C GLN A 459 -17.41 -15.74 25.94
N ILE A 460 -16.08 -15.61 26.00
CA ILE A 460 -15.29 -15.14 24.85
C ILE A 460 -15.39 -16.14 23.70
N ILE A 461 -15.17 -17.43 23.99
CA ILE A 461 -15.22 -18.50 22.98
C ILE A 461 -16.58 -18.50 22.29
N TYR A 462 -17.68 -18.51 23.05
CA TYR A 462 -19.03 -18.50 22.49
C TYR A 462 -19.29 -17.30 21.56
N ALA A 463 -18.78 -16.11 21.94
CA ALA A 463 -18.96 -14.91 21.14
C ALA A 463 -18.17 -14.93 19.81
N VAL A 464 -17.01 -15.58 19.77
CA VAL A 464 -16.14 -15.64 18.57
C VAL A 464 -16.30 -16.92 17.75
N GLU A 465 -16.93 -17.96 18.29
CA GLU A 465 -17.02 -19.31 17.72
C GLU A 465 -17.52 -19.29 16.27
N ASP A 466 -18.67 -18.67 16.02
CA ASP A 466 -19.23 -18.53 14.66
C ASP A 466 -18.24 -17.89 13.67
N SER A 467 -17.54 -16.84 14.10
CA SER A 467 -16.54 -16.19 13.26
C SER A 467 -15.30 -17.06 13.04
N ILE A 468 -14.90 -17.90 13.99
CA ILE A 468 -13.80 -18.85 13.80
C ILE A 468 -14.12 -19.81 12.66
N PHE A 469 -15.34 -20.35 12.64
CA PHE A 469 -15.80 -21.23 11.56
C PHE A 469 -15.89 -20.51 10.22
N ARG A 470 -16.46 -19.29 10.18
CA ARG A 470 -16.62 -18.52 8.94
C ARG A 470 -15.30 -18.03 8.36
N PHE A 471 -14.37 -17.58 9.22
CA PHE A 471 -13.08 -17.04 8.80
C PHE A 471 -12.12 -18.13 8.35
N ALA A 472 -12.20 -19.30 8.97
CA ALA A 472 -11.28 -20.42 8.79
C ALA A 472 -9.79 -20.04 8.94
N ALA A 473 -8.90 -20.96 8.62
CA ALA A 473 -7.47 -20.74 8.50
C ALA A 473 -7.00 -21.15 7.11
N LEU A 474 -5.87 -20.60 6.65
CA LEU A 474 -5.15 -21.18 5.51
C LEU A 474 -4.76 -22.61 5.89
N CYS A 475 -5.10 -23.58 5.03
CA CYS A 475 -4.62 -24.94 5.15
C CYS A 475 -4.10 -25.41 3.79
N TYR A 476 -2.86 -25.91 3.78
CA TYR A 476 -2.20 -26.46 2.61
C TYR A 476 -1.79 -27.90 2.89
N ASP A 477 -2.15 -28.80 1.98
CA ASP A 477 -1.74 -30.20 2.03
C ASP A 477 -0.36 -30.35 1.38
N ASN A 478 0.65 -30.67 2.21
CA ASN A 478 2.03 -30.80 1.78
C ASN A 478 2.28 -32.04 0.91
N ILE A 479 1.45 -33.08 1.05
CA ILE A 479 1.56 -34.32 0.28
C ILE A 479 0.95 -34.14 -1.10
N ASN A 480 -0.30 -33.69 -1.15
CA ASN A 480 -1.05 -33.52 -2.39
C ASN A 480 -0.71 -32.21 -3.12
N LYS A 481 0.02 -31.31 -2.46
CA LYS A 481 0.47 -30.01 -2.98
C LYS A 481 -0.68 -29.12 -3.45
N ASN A 482 -1.75 -29.05 -2.68
CA ASN A 482 -2.92 -28.20 -2.98
C ASN A 482 -3.40 -27.42 -1.75
N HIS A 483 -4.09 -26.31 -2.01
CA HIS A 483 -4.75 -25.52 -0.96
C HIS A 483 -6.07 -26.19 -0.58
N VAL A 484 -6.23 -26.52 0.70
CA VAL A 484 -7.46 -27.07 1.28
C VAL A 484 -8.43 -25.95 1.64
N ASN A 485 -7.93 -24.90 2.30
CA ASN A 485 -8.74 -23.76 2.72
C ASN A 485 -7.91 -22.46 2.75
N LYS A 486 -8.59 -21.31 2.81
CA LYS A 486 -8.00 -19.97 2.95
C LYS A 486 -8.71 -19.22 4.08
N GLN A 487 -7.98 -18.34 4.75
CA GLN A 487 -8.54 -17.40 5.72
C GLN A 487 -9.32 -16.29 4.97
N SER A 488 -10.60 -16.11 5.31
CA SER A 488 -11.56 -15.18 4.69
C SER A 488 -11.99 -14.02 5.61
N GLY A 489 -11.49 -13.99 6.84
CA GLY A 489 -11.74 -12.93 7.81
C GLY A 489 -10.68 -12.86 8.90
N VAL A 490 -10.71 -11.83 9.74
CA VAL A 490 -9.72 -11.60 10.81
C VAL A 490 -10.35 -11.09 12.10
N PHE A 491 -9.82 -11.56 13.22
CA PHE A 491 -10.10 -10.98 14.53
C PHE A 491 -9.26 -9.74 14.74
N ARG A 492 -9.89 -8.64 15.14
CA ARG A 492 -9.23 -7.43 15.58
C ARG A 492 -9.43 -7.22 17.07
N VAL A 493 -8.36 -7.34 17.84
CA VAL A 493 -8.39 -7.02 19.27
C VAL A 493 -8.10 -5.53 19.46
N CYS A 494 -9.09 -4.78 19.97
CA CYS A 494 -8.96 -3.35 20.25
C CYS A 494 -8.57 -3.12 21.71
N SER A 495 -7.59 -2.24 21.95
CA SER A 495 -7.29 -1.78 23.31
C SER A 495 -6.91 -0.32 23.39
N PHE A 496 -7.05 0.20 24.60
CA PHE A 496 -6.71 1.56 24.97
C PHE A 496 -5.34 1.68 25.68
N ASP A 497 -4.95 0.72 26.54
CA ASP A 497 -3.74 0.83 27.39
C ASP A 497 -3.16 -0.51 27.90
N MET A 498 -3.67 -1.68 27.45
CA MET A 498 -3.28 -2.98 28.05
C MET A 498 -2.87 -4.02 27.02
N ALA A 499 -1.61 -3.95 26.62
CA ALA A 499 -1.00 -4.95 25.74
C ALA A 499 -1.01 -6.38 26.33
N ASP A 500 -0.96 -6.53 27.66
CA ASP A 500 -1.09 -7.82 28.36
C ASP A 500 -2.45 -8.50 28.12
N LYS A 501 -3.55 -7.76 28.30
CA LYS A 501 -4.91 -8.29 28.09
C LYS A 501 -5.14 -8.63 26.62
N CYS A 502 -4.69 -7.77 25.70
CA CYS A 502 -4.73 -8.07 24.27
C CYS A 502 -4.02 -9.38 23.94
N ASN A 503 -2.82 -9.57 24.50
CA ASN A 503 -2.04 -10.76 24.26
C ASN A 503 -2.75 -12.02 24.77
N GLU A 504 -3.35 -11.95 25.97
CA GLU A 504 -4.13 -13.06 26.52
C GLU A 504 -5.35 -13.40 25.67
N LEU A 505 -6.10 -12.40 25.18
CA LEU A 505 -7.21 -12.63 24.26
C LEU A 505 -6.76 -13.23 22.94
N GLN A 506 -5.70 -12.68 22.34
CA GLN A 506 -5.16 -13.23 21.10
C GLN A 506 -4.68 -14.67 21.29
N LYS A 507 -4.09 -15.01 22.45
CA LYS A 507 -3.72 -16.38 22.83
C LYS A 507 -4.94 -17.30 22.91
N ILE A 508 -6.02 -16.87 23.58
CA ILE A 508 -7.27 -17.65 23.70
C ILE A 508 -7.87 -17.90 22.31
N ILE A 509 -8.03 -16.85 21.50
CA ILE A 509 -8.60 -16.94 20.14
C ILE A 509 -7.72 -17.84 19.26
N SER A 510 -6.39 -17.66 19.32
CA SER A 510 -5.42 -18.47 18.56
C SER A 510 -5.54 -19.96 18.86
N LYS A 511 -5.69 -20.33 20.14
CA LYS A 511 -5.92 -21.71 20.52
C LYS A 511 -7.18 -22.28 19.86
N GLN A 512 -8.28 -21.53 19.86
CA GLN A 512 -9.54 -21.99 19.28
C GLN A 512 -9.50 -22.07 17.74
N VAL A 513 -8.88 -21.10 17.07
CA VAL A 513 -8.72 -21.13 15.61
C VAL A 513 -7.87 -22.32 15.17
N LEU A 514 -6.73 -22.57 15.85
CA LEU A 514 -5.89 -23.71 15.53
C LEU A 514 -6.59 -25.05 15.83
N LEU A 515 -7.33 -25.13 16.93
CA LEU A 515 -8.12 -26.33 17.28
C LEU A 515 -9.17 -26.64 16.21
N ALA A 516 -9.93 -25.64 15.77
CA ALA A 516 -10.92 -25.80 14.71
C ALA A 516 -10.27 -26.23 13.38
N ALA A 517 -9.17 -25.58 12.99
CA ALA A 517 -8.45 -25.92 11.76
C ALA A 517 -7.88 -27.35 11.78
N LEU A 518 -7.32 -27.78 12.91
CA LEU A 518 -6.81 -29.15 13.08
C LEU A 518 -7.94 -30.18 13.06
N ARG A 519 -9.07 -29.89 13.71
CA ARG A 519 -10.26 -30.77 13.66
C ARG A 519 -10.74 -30.97 12.23
N ASP A 520 -10.90 -29.89 11.47
CA ASP A 520 -11.38 -29.98 10.10
C ASP A 520 -10.39 -30.77 9.22
N THR A 521 -9.10 -30.54 9.44
CA THR A 521 -8.01 -31.20 8.69
C THR A 521 -7.86 -32.68 9.03
N TYR A 522 -8.02 -33.09 10.29
CA TYR A 522 -7.82 -34.49 10.73
C TYR A 522 -9.11 -35.25 11.02
N SER A 523 -10.27 -34.69 10.64
CA SER A 523 -11.60 -35.27 10.86
C SER A 523 -11.77 -36.69 10.30
N TYR A 524 -11.00 -37.08 9.27
CA TYR A 524 -11.04 -38.43 8.67
C TYR A 524 -10.15 -39.46 9.38
N VAL A 525 -9.20 -39.03 10.22
CA VAL A 525 -8.26 -39.93 10.93
C VAL A 525 -8.80 -40.34 12.29
N ILE A 526 -9.59 -39.48 12.93
CA ILE A 526 -10.07 -39.66 14.30
C ILE A 526 -11.54 -40.04 14.25
N ASP A 527 -11.83 -41.33 14.45
CA ASP A 527 -13.19 -41.88 14.51
C ASP A 527 -13.82 -41.58 15.89
N VAL A 528 -14.20 -40.32 16.09
CA VAL A 528 -15.06 -39.94 17.21
C VAL A 528 -16.49 -40.24 16.80
N ASP A 529 -17.14 -41.12 17.58
CA ASP A 529 -18.52 -41.52 17.37
C ASP A 529 -19.36 -40.26 17.09
N LYS A 530 -19.98 -40.19 15.90
CA LYS A 530 -20.73 -38.99 15.44
C LYS A 530 -21.86 -38.60 16.41
N SER A 531 -22.19 -39.46 17.37
CA SER A 531 -23.12 -39.21 18.48
C SER A 531 -22.52 -38.41 19.66
N THR A 532 -21.19 -38.35 19.79
CA THR A 532 -20.49 -37.58 20.83
C THR A 532 -20.15 -36.19 20.29
N GLY A 533 -20.95 -35.18 20.63
CA GLY A 533 -20.89 -33.84 20.04
C GLY A 533 -19.50 -33.15 20.08
N ALA A 534 -19.32 -32.13 19.24
CA ALA A 534 -18.05 -31.42 18.99
C ALA A 534 -17.28 -30.98 20.25
N LEU A 535 -17.97 -30.64 21.34
CA LEU A 535 -17.35 -30.23 22.60
C LEU A 535 -16.53 -31.36 23.27
N VAL A 536 -16.98 -32.62 23.14
CA VAL A 536 -16.30 -33.78 23.71
C VAL A 536 -15.02 -34.07 22.91
N TYR A 537 -15.10 -33.97 21.58
CA TYR A 537 -13.95 -34.06 20.67
C TYR A 537 -12.89 -33.02 21.05
N ASP A 538 -13.28 -31.75 21.13
CA ASP A 538 -12.35 -30.63 21.37
C ASP A 538 -11.65 -30.77 22.73
N THR A 539 -12.35 -31.27 23.75
CA THR A 539 -11.80 -31.53 25.08
C THR A 539 -10.80 -32.69 25.06
N PHE A 540 -11.15 -33.80 24.39
CA PHE A 540 -10.27 -34.96 24.27
C PHE A 540 -9.02 -34.64 23.45
N PHE A 541 -9.20 -34.05 22.26
CA PHE A 541 -8.11 -33.64 21.38
C PHE A 541 -7.19 -32.63 22.07
N SER A 542 -7.76 -31.71 22.86
CA SER A 542 -6.97 -30.75 23.65
C SER A 542 -6.09 -31.44 24.69
N LYS A 543 -6.60 -32.45 25.39
CA LYS A 543 -5.82 -33.23 26.37
C LYS A 543 -4.73 -34.08 25.71
N LEU A 544 -5.05 -34.69 24.57
CA LEU A 544 -4.12 -35.53 23.81
C LEU A 544 -2.90 -34.73 23.27
N ASN A 545 -3.09 -33.43 23.04
CA ASN A 545 -2.11 -32.53 22.43
C ASN A 545 -1.61 -31.42 23.39
N GLU A 546 -1.42 -31.73 24.67
CA GLU A 546 -1.02 -30.75 25.71
C GLU A 546 0.31 -30.04 25.39
N ASP A 547 1.29 -30.75 24.81
CA ASP A 547 2.56 -30.14 24.38
C ASP A 547 2.32 -28.99 23.40
N LEU A 548 1.53 -29.19 22.34
CA LEU A 548 1.21 -28.18 21.34
C LEU A 548 0.63 -26.91 21.96
N TRP A 549 -0.34 -27.05 22.87
CA TRP A 549 -0.97 -25.91 23.53
C TRP A 549 -0.02 -25.19 24.50
N THR A 550 0.85 -25.95 25.16
CA THR A 550 1.88 -25.41 26.04
C THR A 550 2.90 -24.60 25.23
N LYS A 551 3.37 -25.11 24.09
CA LYS A 551 4.26 -24.39 23.17
C LYS A 551 3.61 -23.13 22.59
N LEU A 552 2.33 -23.21 22.18
CA LEU A 552 1.57 -22.02 21.76
C LEU A 552 1.50 -20.97 22.87
N GLY A 553 1.28 -21.39 24.12
CA GLY A 553 1.29 -20.52 25.29
C GLY A 553 2.64 -19.83 25.51
N TYR A 554 3.74 -20.58 25.41
CA TYR A 554 5.10 -20.03 25.51
C TYR A 554 5.39 -18.98 24.43
N LEU A 555 4.98 -19.23 23.18
CA LEU A 555 5.12 -18.26 22.09
C LEU A 555 4.38 -16.95 22.39
N TRP A 556 3.13 -17.03 22.83
CA TRP A 556 2.34 -15.85 23.19
C TRP A 556 2.91 -15.11 24.41
N ASN A 557 3.51 -15.80 25.37
CA ASN A 557 4.21 -15.15 26.49
C ASN A 557 5.47 -14.41 26.04
N GLY A 558 6.29 -15.03 25.16
CA GLY A 558 7.46 -14.40 24.55
C GLY A 558 7.08 -13.16 23.73
N ASN A 559 6.03 -13.27 22.93
CA ASN A 559 5.44 -12.16 22.19
C ASN A 559 5.01 -11.02 23.12
N ASN A 560 4.32 -11.34 24.23
CA ASN A 560 3.90 -10.34 25.20
C ASN A 560 5.10 -9.57 25.75
N ASN A 561 6.16 -10.28 26.17
CA ASN A 561 7.35 -9.67 26.75
C ASN A 561 8.03 -8.70 25.79
N ILE A 562 8.24 -9.11 24.54
CA ILE A 562 8.92 -8.29 23.53
C ILE A 562 8.04 -7.12 23.09
N ILE A 563 6.76 -7.36 22.78
CA ILE A 563 5.87 -6.28 22.35
C ILE A 563 5.62 -5.29 23.49
N ASN A 564 5.37 -5.76 24.72
CA ASN A 564 5.30 -4.86 25.87
C ASN A 564 6.57 -4.07 26.04
N ARG A 565 7.77 -4.65 25.91
CA ARG A 565 9.02 -3.88 25.98
C ARG A 565 9.11 -2.81 24.88
N ILE A 566 8.53 -3.05 23.71
CA ILE A 566 8.43 -2.07 22.62
C ILE A 566 7.43 -0.96 22.96
N LEU A 567 6.31 -1.30 23.60
CA LEU A 567 5.19 -0.39 23.90
C LEU A 567 5.27 0.26 25.30
N SER A 568 6.00 -0.31 26.27
CA SER A 568 5.91 -0.03 27.72
C SER A 568 6.39 1.34 28.14
N LYS A 569 7.07 2.07 27.27
CA LYS A 569 7.32 3.50 27.49
C LYS A 569 6.03 4.33 27.48
N TYR A 570 5.02 3.91 26.71
CA TYR A 570 3.69 4.53 26.68
C TYR A 570 2.89 4.22 27.95
N ASN A 571 2.89 2.95 28.39
CA ASN A 571 2.16 2.53 29.58
C ASN A 571 2.72 3.12 30.88
N THR A 572 3.98 3.58 30.91
CA THR A 572 4.58 4.19 32.11
C THR A 572 4.03 5.59 32.37
N GLU A 573 3.75 6.36 31.31
CA GLU A 573 3.09 7.66 31.40
C GLU A 573 1.62 7.52 31.87
N LEU A 574 0.94 6.45 31.44
CA LEU A 574 -0.45 6.13 31.85
C LEU A 574 -0.52 5.48 33.25
N LYS A 575 0.43 4.61 33.62
CA LYS A 575 0.54 4.02 34.98
C LYS A 575 0.98 5.02 36.06
N GLN A 576 1.59 6.15 35.72
CA GLN A 576 1.82 7.24 36.70
C GLN A 576 0.52 7.99 37.03
N VAL A 577 -0.40 8.11 36.07
CA VAL A 577 -1.80 8.51 36.31
C VAL A 577 -2.53 7.41 37.12
N ASN A 578 -2.18 6.14 36.80
CA ASN A 578 -2.43 4.86 37.48
C ASN A 578 -2.57 4.84 39.02
N LYS A 579 -1.53 5.32 39.72
CA LYS A 579 -1.19 4.81 41.06
C LYS A 579 -1.49 5.72 42.26
N LYS A 580 -1.95 6.97 42.09
CA LYS A 580 -2.18 7.88 43.25
C LYS A 580 -3.60 7.85 43.86
N GLY A 581 -4.44 6.89 43.47
CA GLY A 581 -5.79 6.73 44.00
C GLY A 581 -5.93 5.80 45.21
N ASN A 582 -4.93 4.96 45.52
CA ASN A 582 -4.82 4.20 46.77
C ASN A 582 -3.39 3.66 46.88
N ILE A 583 -2.69 4.00 47.97
CA ILE A 583 -1.36 3.46 48.28
C ILE A 583 -1.56 2.03 48.77
N ILE A 584 -1.33 1.05 47.91
CA ILE A 584 -0.89 -0.28 48.34
C ILE A 584 0.40 -0.57 47.58
N ASN A 585 1.50 -0.60 48.33
CA ASN A 585 2.78 -1.14 47.93
C ASN A 585 2.57 -2.56 47.39
N ASN A 586 3.09 -2.84 46.19
CA ASN A 586 3.66 -4.15 45.91
C ASN A 586 4.82 -3.96 44.93
N ASN A 587 6.01 -4.15 45.48
CA ASN A 587 7.22 -4.50 44.75
C ASN A 587 6.91 -5.79 43.97
N PHE A 588 7.06 -5.76 42.65
CA PHE A 588 7.45 -6.97 41.93
C PHE A 588 8.89 -6.75 41.53
N ASP A 589 9.75 -7.39 42.32
CA ASP A 589 11.17 -7.56 42.09
C ASP A 589 11.35 -8.29 40.76
N LEU A 590 12.22 -7.76 39.88
CA LEU A 590 12.54 -8.33 38.57
C LEU A 590 13.67 -9.36 38.65
N SER A 591 13.86 -9.98 39.82
CA SER A 591 14.82 -11.04 40.05
C SER A 591 14.16 -12.17 40.84
N ASN A 592 13.46 -13.05 40.13
CA ASN A 592 13.45 -14.49 40.44
C ASN A 592 12.79 -15.24 39.29
N GLU A 593 13.60 -16.12 38.69
CA GLU A 593 13.19 -17.23 37.87
C GLU A 593 12.09 -18.05 38.56
N TYR A 594 11.08 -18.47 37.80
CA TYR A 594 10.36 -19.70 38.10
C TYR A 594 10.62 -20.67 36.96
N LEU A 595 11.73 -21.40 37.08
CA LEU A 595 11.76 -22.82 36.75
C LEU A 595 10.79 -23.50 37.73
N SER A 596 9.58 -23.83 37.30
CA SER A 596 8.69 -24.72 38.04
C SER A 596 8.54 -26.02 37.27
N GLU A 597 9.29 -27.05 37.69
CA GLU A 597 8.92 -28.44 37.41
C GLU A 597 7.57 -28.75 38.07
N PRO A 598 6.72 -29.59 37.48
CA PRO A 598 5.43 -29.94 38.05
C PRO A 598 5.57 -30.90 39.23
N VAL A 599 4.80 -30.63 40.29
CA VAL A 599 4.51 -31.56 41.39
C VAL A 599 3.46 -32.55 40.88
N PHE A 600 3.83 -33.83 40.78
CA PHE A 600 2.89 -34.94 40.60
C PHE A 600 2.40 -35.36 41.99
N ASP A 601 1.09 -35.35 42.22
CA ASP A 601 0.47 -36.14 43.27
C ASP A 601 0.33 -37.57 42.73
N ASP A 602 1.05 -38.49 43.35
CA ASP A 602 1.03 -39.92 43.06
C ASP A 602 0.41 -40.63 44.28
N ASP A 603 -0.69 -41.34 44.05
CA ASP A 603 -1.24 -42.31 45.00
C ASP A 603 -1.39 -43.66 44.30
N SER A 604 -0.50 -44.56 44.71
CA SER A 604 -0.56 -46.03 44.63
C SER A 604 -0.35 -46.73 43.27
N ILE A 605 0.72 -47.54 43.18
CA ILE A 605 0.69 -49.02 43.27
C ILE A 605 2.10 -49.63 43.03
N SER A 606 2.62 -50.29 44.07
CA SER A 606 3.49 -51.48 44.18
C SER A 606 4.71 -51.76 43.26
N HIS A 607 5.82 -52.07 43.95
CA HIS A 607 6.85 -53.10 43.67
C HIS A 607 7.97 -52.87 42.60
N SER A 608 9.11 -52.33 43.07
CA SER A 608 10.49 -52.89 43.08
C SER A 608 10.93 -54.01 42.08
N PRO A 609 12.25 -54.20 41.85
CA PRO A 609 13.18 -53.43 41.01
C PRO A 609 13.97 -54.35 40.02
N GLU A 610 14.80 -53.81 39.10
CA GLU A 610 16.17 -54.28 38.84
C GLU A 610 16.91 -53.52 37.71
N ASN A 611 18.03 -52.89 38.12
CA ASN A 611 19.37 -52.80 37.50
C ASN A 611 19.63 -52.17 36.12
N GLY A 612 20.56 -51.20 36.10
CA GLY A 612 21.31 -50.83 34.88
C GLY A 612 22.01 -49.46 34.87
N SER A 613 22.94 -49.23 35.79
CA SER A 613 23.78 -48.03 35.99
C SER A 613 24.59 -47.50 34.78
N LEU A 614 24.85 -46.18 34.72
CA LEU A 614 26.21 -45.61 34.53
C LEU A 614 26.32 -44.08 34.82
N LEU A 615 26.64 -43.80 36.10
CA LEU A 615 27.67 -42.91 36.66
C LEU A 615 27.81 -41.42 36.22
N VAL A 616 27.38 -40.53 37.13
CA VAL A 616 27.85 -39.14 37.34
C VAL A 616 28.58 -39.06 38.70
N PRO A 617 29.71 -38.36 38.86
CA PRO A 617 30.37 -38.16 40.17
C PRO A 617 29.78 -36.99 40.99
N PRO A 618 30.02 -36.93 42.32
CA PRO A 618 28.96 -36.64 43.29
C PRO A 618 28.96 -35.22 43.88
N ALA A 619 27.77 -34.81 44.32
CA ALA A 619 27.55 -33.69 45.22
C ALA A 619 28.03 -34.02 46.65
N GLN A 620 28.65 -33.05 47.32
CA GLN A 620 28.84 -33.04 48.76
C GLN A 620 28.30 -31.75 49.38
N GLY A 621 27.43 -31.92 50.38
CA GLY A 621 27.53 -31.21 51.65
C GLY A 621 26.94 -29.80 51.75
N LYS A 622 25.62 -29.71 51.95
CA LYS A 622 24.98 -28.57 52.62
C LYS A 622 25.51 -28.45 54.06
N LYS A 623 26.12 -27.31 54.39
CA LYS A 623 26.12 -26.76 55.76
C LYS A 623 25.44 -25.39 55.74
N ARG A 624 24.31 -25.30 56.44
CA ARG A 624 23.68 -24.04 56.88
C ARG A 624 24.59 -23.38 57.92
N THR A 625 24.88 -22.09 57.77
CA THR A 625 25.02 -21.12 58.88
C THR A 625 24.84 -19.69 58.37
N SER A 626 23.75 -19.07 58.81
CA SER A 626 23.59 -17.66 59.23
C SER A 626 24.41 -16.54 58.56
N PHE A 627 23.78 -15.75 57.70
CA PHE A 627 23.99 -14.29 57.60
C PHE A 627 22.68 -13.64 57.13
N LEU A 628 21.74 -13.51 58.06
CA LEU A 628 20.52 -12.71 57.94
C LEU A 628 20.49 -11.85 59.20
N ASN A 629 20.99 -10.61 59.08
CA ASN A 629 20.72 -9.42 59.92
C ASN A 629 21.87 -8.40 59.84
N SER A 630 21.95 -7.60 58.76
CA SER A 630 22.58 -6.27 58.79
C SER A 630 22.35 -5.40 57.53
N PHE A 631 21.18 -5.40 56.89
CA PHE A 631 20.90 -4.44 55.79
C PHE A 631 19.44 -3.97 55.72
N THR A 632 18.80 -3.77 56.87
CA THR A 632 17.45 -3.19 56.95
C THR A 632 17.38 -1.73 57.42
N ASP A 633 18.49 -1.05 57.72
CA ASP A 633 18.45 0.31 58.30
C ASP A 633 19.17 1.42 57.51
N MET A 634 19.35 1.28 56.19
CA MET A 634 20.00 2.37 55.41
C MET A 634 19.43 2.66 54.02
N THR A 635 18.11 2.50 53.80
CA THR A 635 17.46 2.92 52.54
C THR A 635 16.15 3.69 52.72
N LEU A 636 15.88 4.24 53.92
CA LEU A 636 14.68 5.06 54.17
C LEU A 636 14.92 6.56 54.38
N SER A 637 16.18 7.02 54.55
CA SER A 637 16.46 8.45 54.78
C SER A 637 17.08 9.21 53.59
N THR A 638 17.58 8.50 52.56
CA THR A 638 18.27 9.12 51.41
C THR A 638 17.37 9.34 50.18
N SER A 639 16.26 8.60 50.05
CA SER A 639 15.37 8.66 48.88
C SER A 639 14.29 9.76 48.92
N LYS A 640 14.12 10.44 50.07
CA LYS A 640 13.18 11.57 50.22
C LYS A 640 13.80 12.95 50.00
N LYS A 641 15.12 13.06 49.78
CA LYS A 641 15.82 14.35 49.65
C LYS A 641 16.27 14.73 48.23
N LEU A 642 15.99 13.93 47.20
CA LEU A 642 16.49 14.17 45.82
C LEU A 642 15.45 14.00 44.69
N PHE A 643 14.20 14.41 44.90
CA PHE A 643 13.30 14.67 43.76
C PHE A 643 13.03 16.17 43.65
N ASN A 644 13.99 16.88 43.06
CA ASN A 644 13.84 18.27 42.65
C ASN A 644 13.01 18.31 41.36
N LEU A 645 12.09 19.27 41.23
CA LEU A 645 11.16 19.40 40.09
C LEU A 645 11.87 19.57 38.72
N SER A 646 13.14 19.98 38.71
CA SER A 646 13.99 20.05 37.51
C SER A 646 14.26 18.66 36.91
N ASN A 647 14.66 17.69 37.74
CA ASN A 647 15.06 16.35 37.28
C ASN A 647 13.90 15.56 36.66
N TYR A 648 12.65 15.84 37.03
CA TYR A 648 11.47 15.21 36.44
C TYR A 648 11.14 15.77 35.05
N LYS A 649 11.28 17.09 34.86
CA LYS A 649 11.16 17.73 33.54
C LYS A 649 12.28 17.29 32.61
N ASP A 650 13.50 17.18 33.12
CA ASP A 650 14.64 16.70 32.34
C ASP A 650 14.48 15.23 31.94
N TRP A 651 13.97 14.38 32.84
CA TRP A 651 13.65 12.98 32.55
C TRP A 651 12.51 12.81 31.53
N LEU A 652 11.41 13.58 31.65
CA LEU A 652 10.32 13.57 30.65
C LEU A 652 10.79 14.08 29.29
N ASN A 653 11.61 15.15 29.29
CA ASN A 653 12.26 15.65 28.09
C ASN A 653 13.13 14.56 27.46
N ASP A 654 13.95 13.85 28.22
CA ASP A 654 14.80 12.75 27.72
C ASP A 654 13.99 11.56 27.19
N LEU A 655 12.77 11.37 27.68
CA LEU A 655 11.84 10.32 27.25
C LEU A 655 11.18 10.65 25.91
N GLU A 656 10.62 11.85 25.77
CA GLU A 656 10.01 12.36 24.53
C GLU A 656 11.06 12.44 23.41
N LYS A 657 12.26 12.87 23.78
CA LYS A 657 13.45 12.93 22.94
C LYS A 657 13.94 11.57 22.40
N ARG A 658 13.80 10.47 23.16
CA ARG A 658 14.18 9.10 22.71
C ARG A 658 13.18 8.48 21.72
N ASN A 659 11.95 8.98 21.70
CA ASN A 659 10.88 8.53 20.83
C ASN A 659 11.02 9.06 19.39
N ASN A 660 11.62 10.25 19.24
CA ASN A 660 11.92 10.88 17.95
C ASN A 660 12.93 10.07 17.10
N ILE A 661 13.81 9.32 17.73
CA ILE A 661 14.80 8.50 17.00
C ILE A 661 14.11 7.48 16.09
N ILE A 662 13.01 6.86 16.53
CA ILE A 662 12.27 5.86 15.73
C ILE A 662 11.51 6.53 14.57
N SER A 663 11.00 7.76 14.73
CA SER A 663 10.39 8.51 13.62
C SER A 663 11.43 8.85 12.56
N VAL A 664 12.66 9.17 12.96
CA VAL A 664 13.77 9.37 12.02
C VAL A 664 14.10 8.10 11.24
N PHE A 665 14.13 6.94 11.90
CA PHE A 665 14.33 5.63 11.24
C PHE A 665 13.26 5.31 10.19
N LEU A 666 12.04 5.81 10.37
CA LEU A 666 10.90 5.62 9.46
C LEU A 666 10.78 6.74 8.42
N GLY A 667 11.74 7.68 8.35
CA GLY A 667 11.71 8.81 7.41
C GLY A 667 10.67 9.87 7.72
N LYS A 668 10.11 9.89 8.95
CA LYS A 668 9.10 10.86 9.39
C LYS A 668 9.70 12.13 9.97
N GLU A 669 10.97 12.09 10.34
CA GLU A 669 11.73 13.25 10.86
C GLU A 669 13.13 13.27 10.22
N GLN A 670 13.62 14.47 9.90
CA GLN A 670 14.94 14.69 9.27
C GLN A 670 16.04 15.04 10.27
N ILE A 671 15.72 15.06 11.58
CA ILE A 671 16.65 15.46 12.64
C ILE A 671 16.51 14.48 13.81
N ASP A 672 17.64 13.94 14.31
CA ASP A 672 17.65 13.04 15.46
C ASP A 672 17.67 13.76 16.84
N TYR A 673 17.65 12.97 17.90
CA TYR A 673 17.69 13.42 19.30
C TYR A 673 18.84 14.40 19.62
N HIS A 674 20.00 14.24 18.99
CA HIS A 674 21.19 15.05 19.22
C HIS A 674 21.24 16.28 18.30
N GLY A 675 20.18 16.52 17.50
CA GLY A 675 20.16 17.56 16.49
C GLY A 675 20.89 17.17 15.21
N ASN A 676 21.24 15.88 15.03
CA ASN A 676 21.92 15.44 13.82
C ASN A 676 20.95 15.40 12.65
N VAL A 677 21.35 15.96 11.52
CA VAL A 677 20.51 15.96 10.31
C VAL A 677 20.63 14.60 9.63
N ILE A 678 19.53 13.86 9.53
CA ILE A 678 19.48 12.57 8.85
C ILE A 678 18.93 12.79 7.44
N ARG A 679 19.69 12.36 6.43
CA ARG A 679 19.36 12.53 5.01
C ARG A 679 19.42 11.22 4.24
N LYS A 680 18.64 11.18 3.16
CA LYS A 680 18.71 10.13 2.14
C LYS A 680 20.00 10.25 1.32
N ILE A 681 20.57 9.11 0.91
CA ILE A 681 21.73 9.02 0.00
C ILE A 681 21.24 8.65 -1.39
N THR A 682 21.47 9.49 -2.39
CA THR A 682 21.15 9.20 -3.78
C THR A 682 22.26 8.43 -4.47
N LEU A 683 21.93 7.33 -5.15
CA LEU A 683 22.89 6.51 -5.89
C LEU A 683 22.93 6.87 -7.38
N TYR A 684 24.11 7.25 -7.86
CA TYR A 684 24.37 7.65 -9.24
C TYR A 684 25.15 6.57 -10.01
N ASP A 685 24.64 6.14 -11.18
CA ASP A 685 25.35 5.23 -12.10
C ASP A 685 25.67 5.99 -13.41
N PRO A 686 26.90 6.52 -13.55
CA PRO A 686 27.30 7.31 -14.71
C PRO A 686 27.26 6.54 -16.04
N ILE A 687 27.46 5.22 -16.00
CA ILE A 687 27.50 4.39 -17.20
C ILE A 687 26.07 4.14 -17.66
N ASN A 688 25.17 3.77 -16.75
CA ASN A 688 23.77 3.54 -17.08
C ASN A 688 23.08 4.83 -17.56
N ASP A 689 23.39 5.99 -16.97
CA ASP A 689 22.88 7.28 -17.47
C ASP A 689 23.32 7.57 -18.91
N TYR A 690 24.60 7.31 -19.23
CA TYR A 690 25.08 7.39 -20.61
C TYR A 690 24.35 6.40 -21.53
N VAL A 691 24.22 5.14 -21.09
CA VAL A 691 23.55 4.08 -21.86
C VAL A 691 22.10 4.45 -22.13
N ASN A 692 21.37 4.98 -21.16
CA ASN A 692 19.99 5.43 -21.35
C ASN A 692 19.90 6.58 -22.35
N ASN A 693 20.83 7.54 -22.30
CA ASN A 693 20.88 8.65 -23.26
C ASN A 693 21.22 8.18 -24.68
N GLU A 694 22.15 7.24 -24.85
CA GLU A 694 22.49 6.67 -26.16
C GLU A 694 21.39 5.73 -26.67
N LEU A 695 20.77 4.92 -25.80
CA LEU A 695 19.62 4.09 -26.15
C LEU A 695 18.45 4.94 -26.64
N LYS A 696 18.23 6.13 -26.07
CA LYS A 696 17.22 7.06 -26.59
C LYS A 696 17.51 7.48 -28.04
N LYS A 697 18.78 7.68 -28.40
CA LYS A 697 19.18 8.00 -29.78
C LYS A 697 19.05 6.80 -30.73
N LEU A 698 19.10 5.60 -30.19
CA LEU A 698 18.94 4.35 -30.95
C LEU A 698 17.51 3.80 -30.90
N SER A 699 16.52 4.60 -30.50
CA SER A 699 15.12 4.18 -30.36
C SER A 699 14.62 3.42 -31.57
N ASP A 700 14.90 3.92 -32.77
CA ASP A 700 14.40 3.39 -34.04
C ASP A 700 14.88 1.96 -34.34
N SER A 701 15.94 1.52 -33.67
CA SER A 701 16.48 0.17 -33.84
C SER A 701 15.73 -0.89 -33.03
N TYR A 702 15.09 -0.53 -31.92
CA TYR A 702 14.41 -1.48 -31.02
C TYR A 702 12.95 -1.11 -30.71
N LEU A 703 12.49 0.06 -31.13
CA LEU A 703 11.07 0.43 -31.12
C LEU A 703 10.46 0.08 -32.47
N SER A 704 9.23 -0.41 -32.44
CA SER A 704 8.41 -0.64 -33.62
C SER A 704 6.98 -0.23 -33.31
N GLU A 705 6.21 0.10 -34.34
CA GLU A 705 4.80 0.44 -34.17
C GLU A 705 3.92 -0.78 -34.45
N LYS A 706 2.88 -0.96 -33.63
CA LYS A 706 1.83 -1.95 -33.82
C LYS A 706 0.47 -1.28 -33.68
N GLN A 707 -0.42 -1.56 -34.61
CA GLN A 707 -1.81 -1.14 -34.48
C GLN A 707 -2.58 -2.13 -33.59
N ILE A 708 -3.33 -1.58 -32.63
CA ILE A 708 -4.18 -2.32 -31.69
C ILE A 708 -5.63 -1.95 -31.97
N SER A 709 -6.45 -2.96 -32.25
CA SER A 709 -7.89 -2.78 -32.44
C SER A 709 -8.64 -2.87 -31.11
N ILE A 710 -9.50 -1.90 -30.83
CA ILE A 710 -10.21 -1.79 -29.54
C ILE A 710 -11.69 -1.65 -29.82
N PHE A 711 -12.50 -2.52 -29.24
CA PHE A 711 -13.95 -2.31 -29.14
C PHE A 711 -14.27 -1.73 -27.77
N THR A 712 -15.21 -0.79 -27.76
CA THR A 712 -15.73 -0.18 -26.55
C THR A 712 -17.24 -0.26 -26.54
N GLY A 713 -17.82 -0.56 -25.39
CA GLY A 713 -19.26 -0.61 -25.20
C GLY A 713 -19.67 0.04 -23.90
N THR A 714 -20.78 0.77 -23.90
CA THR A 714 -21.40 1.27 -22.68
C THR A 714 -22.88 0.92 -22.63
N PHE A 715 -23.38 0.52 -21.45
CA PHE A 715 -24.78 0.18 -21.28
C PHE A 715 -25.27 0.34 -19.84
N ASN A 716 -26.26 1.21 -19.64
CA ASN A 716 -27.05 1.22 -18.42
C ASN A 716 -28.04 0.05 -18.43
N VAL A 717 -27.81 -0.96 -17.58
CA VAL A 717 -28.55 -2.24 -17.58
C VAL A 717 -29.76 -2.23 -16.62
N ASN A 718 -29.99 -1.11 -15.92
CA ASN A 718 -31.17 -0.89 -15.08
C ASN A 718 -31.52 -2.08 -14.16
N GLY A 719 -30.53 -2.49 -13.38
CA GLY A 719 -30.58 -3.54 -12.36
C GLY A 719 -30.75 -4.97 -12.88
N THR A 720 -30.69 -5.20 -14.20
CA THR A 720 -31.07 -6.47 -14.80
C THR A 720 -29.85 -7.35 -15.11
N CYS A 721 -29.90 -8.64 -14.73
CA CYS A 721 -28.97 -9.67 -15.21
C CYS A 721 -29.61 -10.40 -16.40
N TYR A 722 -29.25 -9.99 -17.62
CA TYR A 722 -29.89 -10.48 -18.83
C TYR A 722 -29.20 -11.74 -19.39
N GLU A 723 -29.90 -12.86 -19.38
CA GLU A 723 -29.42 -14.17 -19.88
C GLU A 723 -29.49 -14.32 -21.41
N GLY A 724 -30.21 -13.44 -22.11
CA GLY A 724 -30.38 -13.52 -23.56
C GLY A 724 -29.13 -13.19 -24.37
N ASP A 725 -29.28 -13.09 -25.69
CA ASP A 725 -28.18 -12.87 -26.62
C ASP A 725 -27.69 -11.41 -26.61
N LEU A 726 -26.38 -11.22 -26.49
CA LEU A 726 -25.72 -9.91 -26.56
C LEU A 726 -24.98 -9.69 -27.88
N SER A 727 -25.03 -10.66 -28.81
CA SER A 727 -24.23 -10.67 -30.03
C SER A 727 -24.48 -9.46 -30.93
N SER A 728 -25.72 -8.98 -31.04
CA SER A 728 -26.05 -7.79 -31.84
C SER A 728 -25.40 -6.50 -31.33
N TRP A 729 -25.05 -6.44 -30.04
CA TRP A 729 -24.29 -5.32 -29.47
C TRP A 729 -22.78 -5.54 -29.53
N LEU A 730 -22.31 -6.74 -29.15
CA LEU A 730 -20.87 -7.03 -29.09
C LEU A 730 -20.25 -7.22 -30.49
N PHE A 731 -21.06 -7.59 -31.48
CA PHE A 731 -20.65 -7.88 -32.86
C PHE A 731 -21.62 -7.24 -33.88
N PRO A 732 -21.73 -5.91 -33.91
CA PRO A 732 -22.69 -5.21 -34.78
C PRO A 732 -22.39 -5.44 -36.27
N GLU A 733 -23.44 -5.60 -37.08
CA GLU A 733 -23.34 -5.82 -38.54
C GLU A 733 -22.89 -4.55 -39.30
N ALA A 734 -22.39 -4.75 -40.53
CA ALA A 734 -21.61 -3.80 -41.33
C ALA A 734 -22.37 -2.60 -41.94
N ASP A 735 -23.56 -2.24 -41.44
CA ASP A 735 -24.36 -1.12 -41.98
C ASP A 735 -23.76 0.27 -41.68
N TYR A 736 -22.68 0.34 -40.90
CA TYR A 736 -21.94 1.56 -40.56
C TYR A 736 -20.65 1.73 -41.40
N LYS A 737 -20.72 1.55 -42.73
CA LYS A 737 -19.58 1.81 -43.63
C LYS A 737 -19.26 3.31 -43.65
N LEU A 738 -18.03 3.67 -43.26
CA LEU A 738 -17.42 4.95 -43.65
C LEU A 738 -17.32 4.99 -45.18
N SER A 739 -17.62 6.15 -45.76
CA SER A 739 -17.32 6.42 -47.16
C SER A 739 -15.80 6.39 -47.36
N ASN A 740 -15.33 5.95 -48.53
CA ASN A 740 -13.89 5.85 -48.81
C ASN A 740 -13.19 7.23 -48.88
N ASP A 741 -13.95 8.32 -48.83
CA ASP A 741 -13.44 9.69 -49.04
C ASP A 741 -12.97 10.39 -47.74
N ASP A 742 -13.20 9.80 -46.56
CA ASP A 742 -12.89 10.41 -45.24
C ASP A 742 -11.55 9.95 -44.61
N VAL A 743 -10.61 9.38 -45.38
CA VAL A 743 -9.39 8.78 -44.80
C VAL A 743 -8.12 9.58 -45.09
N ALA A 744 -7.58 10.21 -44.04
CA ALA A 744 -6.24 10.80 -44.02
C ALA A 744 -5.14 9.77 -44.38
N GLU A 745 -4.13 10.22 -45.15
CA GLU A 745 -3.06 9.42 -45.78
C GLU A 745 -2.13 8.66 -44.78
N ASP A 746 -2.14 8.99 -43.49
CA ASP A 746 -1.18 8.50 -42.47
C ASP A 746 -1.57 7.17 -41.75
N PHE A 747 -2.70 6.55 -42.12
CA PHE A 747 -3.10 5.22 -41.63
C PHE A 747 -3.25 4.28 -42.81
N ASP A 748 -2.51 3.16 -42.78
CA ASP A 748 -2.64 2.09 -43.77
C ASP A 748 -4.06 1.51 -43.80
N THR A 749 -4.86 1.96 -44.76
CA THR A 749 -6.23 1.53 -45.03
C THR A 749 -6.30 0.17 -45.73
N SER A 750 -5.18 -0.39 -46.18
CA SER A 750 -5.15 -1.78 -46.66
C SER A 750 -5.27 -2.79 -45.51
N LYS A 751 -5.16 -2.31 -44.25
CA LYS A 751 -5.60 -2.98 -43.02
C LYS A 751 -6.94 -2.43 -42.51
N GLN A 752 -7.80 -1.94 -43.41
CA GLN A 752 -9.23 -1.80 -43.11
C GLN A 752 -9.67 -3.08 -42.41
N ILE A 753 -10.38 -2.91 -41.29
CA ILE A 753 -11.02 -4.01 -40.58
C ILE A 753 -11.94 -4.67 -41.61
N HIS A 754 -11.49 -5.77 -42.20
CA HIS A 754 -12.43 -6.81 -42.58
C HIS A 754 -13.21 -7.08 -41.29
N TYR A 755 -14.51 -6.80 -41.30
CA TYR A 755 -15.45 -7.11 -40.21
C TYR A 755 -15.46 -8.63 -39.87
N ASP A 756 -14.64 -9.43 -40.57
CA ASP A 756 -14.30 -10.83 -40.31
C ASP A 756 -13.26 -11.04 -39.19
N LYS A 757 -12.66 -9.99 -38.57
CA LYS A 757 -11.62 -10.13 -37.54
C LYS A 757 -11.97 -9.48 -36.21
N MET A 758 -12.02 -10.29 -35.14
CA MET A 758 -12.32 -9.82 -33.78
C MET A 758 -11.25 -8.83 -33.22
N PRO A 759 -11.64 -7.80 -32.44
CA PRO A 759 -10.74 -6.80 -31.83
C PRO A 759 -9.61 -7.37 -30.95
N ASP A 760 -8.53 -6.64 -30.69
CA ASP A 760 -7.50 -7.08 -29.73
C ASP A 760 -7.94 -6.88 -28.27
N MET A 761 -8.73 -5.83 -28.01
CA MET A 761 -9.24 -5.46 -26.70
C MET A 761 -10.75 -5.15 -26.74
N PHE A 762 -11.45 -5.48 -25.67
CA PHE A 762 -12.83 -5.04 -25.40
C PHE A 762 -12.86 -4.31 -24.07
N TYR A 763 -13.27 -3.05 -24.08
CA TYR A 763 -13.53 -2.26 -22.87
C TYR A 763 -15.03 -2.00 -22.72
N ILE A 764 -15.67 -2.60 -21.72
CA ILE A 764 -17.11 -2.48 -21.50
C ILE A 764 -17.38 -1.77 -20.17
N GLY A 765 -18.16 -0.70 -20.22
CA GLY A 765 -18.68 0.01 -19.04
C GLY A 765 -20.17 -0.23 -18.86
N LEU A 766 -20.58 -0.86 -17.75
CA LEU A 766 -21.99 -1.01 -17.40
C LEU A 766 -22.36 -0.06 -16.27
N GLN A 767 -23.57 0.49 -16.34
CA GLN A 767 -24.16 1.33 -15.30
C GLN A 767 -25.43 0.67 -14.76
N GLU A 768 -25.74 0.93 -13.50
CA GLU A 768 -26.88 0.34 -12.80
C GLU A 768 -26.91 -1.20 -12.86
N ILE A 769 -25.78 -1.90 -12.67
CA ILE A 769 -25.80 -3.37 -12.55
C ILE A 769 -26.63 -3.85 -11.33
N VAL A 770 -26.96 -2.93 -10.43
CA VAL A 770 -27.92 -3.07 -9.32
C VAL A 770 -28.89 -1.89 -9.43
N GLU A 771 -30.17 -2.15 -9.16
CA GLU A 771 -31.20 -1.10 -9.15
C GLU A 771 -30.85 -0.01 -8.14
N LEU A 772 -30.93 1.26 -8.55
CA LEU A 772 -30.49 2.42 -7.77
C LEU A 772 -31.43 2.81 -6.61
N THR A 773 -32.08 1.85 -5.95
CA THR A 773 -32.82 2.15 -4.72
C THR A 773 -31.86 2.35 -3.54
N PRO A 774 -32.15 3.28 -2.59
CA PRO A 774 -31.30 3.50 -1.42
C PRO A 774 -31.01 2.24 -0.59
N GLY A 775 -31.88 1.21 -0.66
CA GLY A 775 -31.70 -0.06 0.02
C GLY A 775 -30.80 -1.06 -0.71
N GLN A 776 -30.87 -1.15 -2.04
CA GLN A 776 -30.13 -2.14 -2.84
C GLN A 776 -28.72 -1.69 -3.21
N ILE A 777 -28.44 -0.37 -3.29
CA ILE A 777 -27.07 0.17 -3.43
C ILE A 777 -26.17 -0.21 -2.22
N MET A 778 -26.78 -0.66 -1.12
CA MET A 778 -26.09 -1.04 0.10
C MET A 778 -25.89 -2.55 0.28
N ASN A 779 -26.48 -3.39 -0.58
CA ASN A 779 -26.21 -4.82 -0.67
C ASN A 779 -25.35 -5.06 -1.92
N VAL A 780 -24.03 -4.90 -1.80
CA VAL A 780 -23.08 -5.25 -2.88
C VAL A 780 -22.94 -6.77 -2.91
N ASP A 781 -23.95 -7.43 -3.47
CA ASP A 781 -23.83 -8.83 -3.85
C ASP A 781 -22.89 -8.91 -5.07
N SER A 782 -21.77 -9.61 -4.93
CA SER A 782 -20.82 -9.86 -6.02
C SER A 782 -21.45 -10.66 -7.18
N THR A 783 -22.64 -11.22 -6.99
CA THR A 783 -23.36 -12.04 -7.96
C THR A 783 -23.62 -11.31 -9.29
N ASN A 784 -24.15 -10.08 -9.29
CA ASN A 784 -24.45 -9.36 -10.55
C ASN A 784 -23.18 -8.96 -11.31
N ARG A 785 -22.12 -8.59 -10.58
CA ARG A 785 -20.80 -8.34 -11.18
C ARG A 785 -20.27 -9.61 -11.84
N ASN A 786 -20.20 -10.71 -11.09
CA ASN A 786 -19.69 -11.99 -11.57
C ASN A 786 -20.51 -12.52 -12.75
N PHE A 787 -21.82 -12.28 -12.75
CA PHE A 787 -22.70 -12.59 -13.86
C PHE A 787 -22.26 -11.88 -15.14
N TRP A 788 -22.18 -10.55 -15.13
CA TRP A 788 -21.82 -9.77 -16.32
C TRP A 788 -20.41 -10.05 -16.80
N GLU A 789 -19.44 -10.21 -15.88
CA GLU A 789 -18.07 -10.59 -16.22
C GLU A 789 -18.00 -11.91 -16.98
N ARG A 790 -18.76 -12.92 -16.53
CA ARG A 790 -18.80 -14.24 -17.15
C ARG A 790 -19.62 -14.27 -18.42
N LYS A 791 -20.77 -13.59 -18.45
CA LYS A 791 -21.68 -13.55 -19.60
C LYS A 791 -20.99 -12.91 -20.81
N ILE A 792 -20.36 -11.75 -20.65
CA ILE A 792 -19.66 -11.08 -21.75
C ILE A 792 -18.48 -11.94 -22.23
N LEU A 793 -17.65 -12.45 -21.31
CA LEU A 793 -16.52 -13.31 -21.67
C LEU A 793 -16.96 -14.58 -22.42
N PHE A 794 -18.09 -15.16 -21.99
CA PHE A 794 -18.69 -16.31 -22.65
C PHE A 794 -19.09 -15.97 -24.09
N GLU A 795 -19.81 -14.87 -24.33
CA GLU A 795 -20.21 -14.47 -25.69
C GLU A 795 -19.01 -14.21 -26.60
N LEU A 796 -17.98 -13.52 -26.10
CA LEU A 796 -16.73 -13.26 -26.84
C LEU A 796 -16.05 -14.56 -27.28
N ASN A 797 -15.91 -15.53 -26.37
CA ASN A 797 -15.24 -16.78 -26.67
C ASN A 797 -16.13 -17.76 -27.47
N ASN A 798 -17.45 -17.71 -27.27
CA ASN A 798 -18.43 -18.48 -28.05
C ASN A 798 -18.43 -18.03 -29.52
N LYS A 799 -18.33 -16.72 -29.79
CA LYS A 799 -18.18 -16.20 -31.17
C LYS A 799 -16.91 -16.72 -31.83
N ILE A 800 -15.78 -16.76 -31.11
CA ILE A 800 -14.52 -17.34 -31.63
C ILE A 800 -14.71 -18.82 -31.98
N ASP A 801 -15.32 -19.59 -31.08
CA ASP A 801 -15.51 -21.04 -31.29
C ASP A 801 -16.42 -21.34 -32.51
N ASN A 802 -17.36 -20.44 -32.84
CA ASN A 802 -18.32 -20.61 -33.95
C ASN A 802 -17.89 -19.99 -35.29
N THR A 803 -16.82 -19.18 -35.35
CA THR A 803 -16.52 -18.36 -36.55
C THR A 803 -15.61 -18.99 -37.61
N ASN A 804 -15.16 -20.26 -37.47
CA ASN A 804 -14.66 -21.12 -38.58
C ASN A 804 -13.88 -22.33 -38.04
N GLY A 805 -14.52 -23.50 -37.86
CA GLY A 805 -14.00 -24.88 -37.97
C GLY A 805 -12.68 -25.36 -37.32
N ASN A 806 -11.82 -24.49 -36.79
CA ASN A 806 -10.46 -24.79 -36.34
C ASN A 806 -10.33 -24.55 -34.84
N LYS A 807 -10.26 -25.64 -34.07
CA LYS A 807 -9.82 -25.65 -32.67
C LYS A 807 -8.39 -25.10 -32.60
N GLY A 808 -8.22 -23.83 -32.19
CA GLY A 808 -6.88 -23.23 -32.01
C GLY A 808 -6.76 -21.70 -32.07
N GLN A 809 -7.85 -20.94 -32.16
CA GLN A 809 -7.79 -19.47 -32.17
C GLN A 809 -7.52 -18.88 -30.77
N ASP A 810 -6.95 -17.66 -30.77
CA ASP A 810 -6.54 -16.90 -29.60
C ASP A 810 -7.74 -16.33 -28.83
N LYS A 811 -8.06 -16.96 -27.70
CA LYS A 811 -9.23 -16.63 -26.86
C LYS A 811 -9.03 -15.35 -26.06
N TYR A 812 -10.15 -14.72 -25.68
CA TYR A 812 -10.15 -13.60 -24.74
C TYR A 812 -10.01 -14.10 -23.30
N ILE A 813 -9.31 -13.30 -22.50
CA ILE A 813 -9.28 -13.41 -21.05
C ILE A 813 -9.76 -12.10 -20.43
N LEU A 814 -10.27 -12.16 -19.20
CA LEU A 814 -10.51 -10.97 -18.39
C LEU A 814 -9.16 -10.42 -17.91
N LEU A 815 -8.73 -9.28 -18.44
CA LEU A 815 -7.47 -8.63 -18.06
C LEU A 815 -7.62 -7.87 -16.74
N TRP A 816 -8.73 -7.13 -16.61
CA TRP A 816 -9.03 -6.32 -15.43
C TRP A 816 -10.54 -6.08 -15.31
N SER A 817 -11.01 -5.95 -14.07
CA SER A 817 -12.38 -5.56 -13.75
C SER A 817 -12.41 -4.68 -12.50
N GLY A 818 -13.17 -3.58 -12.56
CA GLY A 818 -13.40 -2.67 -11.44
C GLY A 818 -14.88 -2.35 -11.28
N HIS A 819 -15.34 -2.16 -10.05
CA HIS A 819 -16.73 -1.84 -9.76
C HIS A 819 -16.86 -0.73 -8.71
N LEU A 820 -17.90 0.10 -8.82
CA LEU A 820 -18.19 1.20 -7.90
C LEU A 820 -19.70 1.38 -7.78
N GLY A 821 -20.30 0.84 -6.72
CA GLY A 821 -21.75 0.81 -6.57
C GLY A 821 -22.39 0.09 -7.77
N GLY A 822 -23.24 0.79 -8.52
CA GLY A 822 -23.88 0.25 -9.73
C GLY A 822 -23.01 0.30 -11.01
N LEU A 823 -21.79 0.83 -10.96
CA LEU A 823 -20.89 0.86 -12.11
C LEU A 823 -20.01 -0.39 -12.16
N LEU A 824 -19.83 -0.95 -13.35
CA LEU A 824 -18.86 -1.99 -13.66
C LEU A 824 -18.03 -1.56 -14.87
N ALA A 825 -16.72 -1.74 -14.81
CA ALA A 825 -15.82 -1.63 -15.94
C ALA A 825 -15.08 -2.95 -16.10
N VAL A 826 -15.10 -3.52 -17.29
CA VAL A 826 -14.37 -4.75 -17.61
C VAL A 826 -13.52 -4.52 -18.85
N LEU A 827 -12.28 -5.00 -18.79
CA LEU A 827 -11.33 -4.97 -19.89
C LEU A 827 -10.96 -6.42 -20.23
N TYR A 828 -11.38 -6.88 -21.41
CA TYR A 828 -10.97 -8.16 -21.97
C TYR A 828 -9.89 -7.94 -23.01
N ILE A 829 -8.97 -8.90 -23.10
CA ILE A 829 -7.89 -8.89 -24.07
C ILE A 829 -7.67 -10.28 -24.63
N LYS A 830 -7.28 -10.36 -25.90
CA LYS A 830 -6.78 -11.60 -26.49
C LYS A 830 -5.54 -12.12 -25.73
N ASN A 831 -5.47 -13.42 -25.50
CA ASN A 831 -4.40 -14.03 -24.70
C ASN A 831 -3.00 -13.76 -25.30
N SER A 832 -2.83 -13.75 -26.63
CA SER A 832 -1.54 -13.42 -27.27
C SER A 832 -1.03 -12.01 -26.99
N GLN A 833 -1.92 -11.08 -26.63
CA GLN A 833 -1.58 -9.68 -26.40
C GLN A 833 -1.10 -9.43 -24.97
N THR A 834 -1.33 -10.38 -24.06
CA THR A 834 -0.96 -10.26 -22.64
C THR A 834 0.54 -10.10 -22.43
N ALA A 835 1.36 -10.65 -23.34
CA ALA A 835 2.83 -10.55 -23.28
C ALA A 835 3.35 -9.11 -23.40
N PHE A 836 2.54 -8.18 -23.94
CA PHE A 836 2.90 -6.77 -24.04
C PHE A 836 2.41 -5.94 -22.84
N ILE A 837 1.58 -6.49 -21.96
CA ILE A 837 1.09 -5.77 -20.78
C ILE A 837 2.19 -5.72 -19.72
N LYS A 838 2.66 -4.52 -19.38
CA LYS A 838 3.71 -4.31 -18.37
C LYS A 838 3.14 -3.93 -17.00
N ARG A 839 2.05 -3.17 -16.97
CA ARG A 839 1.48 -2.61 -15.75
C ARG A 839 -0.01 -2.33 -15.90
N ILE A 840 -0.78 -2.55 -14.84
CA ILE A 840 -2.19 -2.19 -14.73
C ILE A 840 -2.38 -1.48 -13.39
N GLU A 841 -3.08 -0.35 -13.40
CA GLU A 841 -3.44 0.39 -12.19
C GLU A 841 -4.89 0.86 -12.27
N GLU A 842 -5.57 0.91 -11.13
CA GLU A 842 -6.96 1.36 -11.07
C GLU A 842 -7.12 2.59 -10.19
N SER A 843 -8.14 3.38 -10.48
CA SER A 843 -8.59 4.49 -9.66
C SER A 843 -10.11 4.59 -9.74
N MET A 844 -10.76 4.90 -8.62
CA MET A 844 -12.22 5.01 -8.56
C MET A 844 -12.60 6.21 -7.72
N LYS A 845 -13.67 6.92 -8.12
CA LYS A 845 -14.14 8.08 -7.37
C LYS A 845 -15.66 8.20 -7.42
N LYS A 846 -16.25 8.38 -6.24
CA LYS A 846 -17.68 8.63 -6.04
C LYS A 846 -17.98 10.10 -6.29
N THR A 847 -19.13 10.40 -6.88
CA THR A 847 -19.64 11.76 -7.06
C THR A 847 -21.06 11.96 -6.53
N GLY A 848 -21.77 10.88 -6.21
CA GLY A 848 -23.13 10.96 -5.68
C GLY A 848 -23.17 11.63 -4.30
N LEU A 849 -24.18 12.47 -4.05
CA LEU A 849 -24.32 13.26 -2.82
C LEU A 849 -23.02 14.00 -2.44
N GLY A 850 -22.40 14.70 -3.39
CA GLY A 850 -21.13 15.41 -3.15
C GLY A 850 -19.93 14.50 -2.88
N GLY A 851 -19.98 13.23 -3.32
CA GLY A 851 -18.94 12.22 -3.12
C GLY A 851 -19.19 11.24 -1.97
N MET A 852 -20.32 11.36 -1.26
CA MET A 852 -20.68 10.50 -0.14
C MET A 852 -21.34 9.17 -0.56
N ALA A 853 -21.97 9.11 -1.74
CA ALA A 853 -22.72 7.95 -2.22
C ALA A 853 -22.11 7.34 -3.49
N ALA A 854 -22.14 6.01 -3.58
CA ALA A 854 -21.61 5.24 -4.71
C ALA A 854 -22.61 5.05 -5.86
N ASN A 855 -23.74 5.77 -5.86
CA ASN A 855 -24.75 5.69 -6.93
C ASN A 855 -24.33 6.42 -8.22
N LYS A 856 -23.31 7.28 -8.13
CA LYS A 856 -22.71 8.06 -9.22
C LYS A 856 -21.20 8.13 -8.99
N GLY A 857 -20.43 8.20 -10.07
CA GLY A 857 -18.98 8.24 -9.98
C GLY A 857 -18.31 7.80 -11.27
N GLY A 858 -17.03 7.44 -11.16
CA GLY A 858 -16.23 6.94 -12.25
C GLY A 858 -15.18 5.94 -11.80
N ILE A 859 -14.85 5.03 -12.72
CA ILE A 859 -13.83 4.00 -12.56
C ILE A 859 -12.87 4.17 -13.74
N ALA A 860 -11.58 4.25 -13.44
CA ALA A 860 -10.52 4.36 -14.43
C ALA A 860 -9.49 3.25 -14.28
N VAL A 861 -9.01 2.73 -15.39
CA VAL A 861 -7.88 1.79 -15.45
C VAL A 861 -6.80 2.35 -16.36
N SER A 862 -5.58 2.40 -15.83
CA SER A 862 -4.33 2.71 -16.53
C SER A 862 -3.69 1.38 -16.94
N VAL A 863 -3.44 1.20 -18.24
CA VAL A 863 -2.78 0.01 -18.79
C VAL A 863 -1.54 0.44 -19.56
N GLN A 864 -0.38 -0.02 -19.10
CA GLN A 864 0.86 0.13 -19.84
C GLN A 864 1.04 -1.05 -20.79
N TYR A 865 0.78 -0.82 -22.07
CA TYR A 865 0.97 -1.78 -23.15
C TYR A 865 2.31 -1.45 -23.84
N SER A 866 3.33 -2.25 -23.55
CA SER A 866 4.70 -2.02 -23.95
C SER A 866 5.21 -0.63 -23.52
N ASP A 867 5.35 0.33 -24.42
CA ASP A 867 5.76 1.70 -24.09
C ASP A 867 4.61 2.71 -24.16
N THR A 868 3.43 2.29 -24.63
CA THR A 868 2.24 3.14 -24.76
C THR A 868 1.32 2.93 -23.57
N THR A 869 0.78 4.03 -23.04
CA THR A 869 -0.12 4.03 -21.90
C THR A 869 -1.55 4.35 -22.31
N PHE A 870 -2.46 3.45 -21.96
CA PHE A 870 -3.89 3.57 -22.18
C PHE A 870 -4.59 3.94 -20.86
N CYS A 871 -5.57 4.82 -20.91
CA CYS A 871 -6.49 5.09 -19.81
C CYS A 871 -7.93 4.88 -20.29
N PHE A 872 -8.60 3.91 -19.69
CA PHE A 872 -10.02 3.66 -19.96
C PHE A 872 -10.84 4.09 -18.76
N VAL A 873 -11.90 4.88 -18.99
CA VAL A 873 -12.75 5.44 -17.95
C VAL A 873 -14.21 5.14 -18.25
N THR A 874 -14.95 4.64 -17.25
CA THR A 874 -16.41 4.58 -17.27
C THR A 874 -16.98 5.52 -16.22
N SER A 875 -18.12 6.14 -16.47
CA SER A 875 -18.78 6.98 -15.48
C SER A 875 -20.30 6.92 -15.53
N HIS A 876 -20.91 7.30 -14.42
CA HIS A 876 -22.33 7.53 -14.30
C HIS A 876 -22.50 8.87 -13.59
N LEU A 877 -22.91 9.90 -14.35
CA LEU A 877 -22.99 11.28 -13.86
C LEU A 877 -24.41 11.65 -13.38
N ALA A 878 -24.53 12.80 -12.73
CA ALA A 878 -25.76 13.29 -12.13
C ALA A 878 -26.95 13.29 -13.11
N ALA A 879 -28.06 12.68 -12.69
CA ALA A 879 -29.28 12.58 -13.48
C ALA A 879 -30.16 13.84 -13.33
N GLY A 880 -31.09 14.04 -14.26
CA GLY A 880 -32.07 15.13 -14.24
C GLY A 880 -31.84 16.18 -15.34
N LEU A 881 -32.94 16.70 -15.90
CA LEU A 881 -32.90 17.63 -17.04
C LEU A 881 -32.11 18.90 -16.74
N ASN A 882 -32.35 19.51 -15.58
CA ASN A 882 -31.79 20.81 -15.21
C ASN A 882 -30.41 20.72 -14.51
N ASN A 883 -29.87 19.53 -14.30
CA ASN A 883 -28.67 19.30 -13.50
C ASN A 883 -27.36 19.35 -14.32
N VAL A 884 -27.29 20.25 -15.30
CA VAL A 884 -26.10 20.41 -16.17
C VAL A 884 -24.88 20.80 -15.34
N GLU A 885 -25.02 21.77 -14.45
CA GLU A 885 -23.92 22.20 -13.56
C GLU A 885 -23.45 21.06 -12.64
N GLU A 886 -24.37 20.24 -12.13
CA GLU A 886 -23.97 19.09 -11.30
C GLU A 886 -23.15 18.06 -12.10
N ARG A 887 -23.51 17.81 -13.37
CA ARG A 887 -22.73 16.95 -14.28
C ARG A 887 -21.35 17.53 -14.58
N HIS A 888 -21.26 18.84 -14.80
CA HIS A 888 -19.99 19.56 -14.94
C HIS A 888 -19.11 19.39 -13.70
N GLN A 889 -19.65 19.60 -12.51
CA GLN A 889 -18.93 19.39 -11.25
C GLN A 889 -18.53 17.91 -11.04
N ASN A 890 -19.38 16.97 -11.45
CA ASN A 890 -19.07 15.54 -11.43
C ASN A 890 -17.85 15.25 -12.33
N PHE A 891 -17.86 15.75 -13.58
CA PHE A 891 -16.73 15.64 -14.50
C PHE A 891 -15.44 16.22 -13.89
N LYS A 892 -15.48 17.47 -13.39
CA LYS A 892 -14.33 18.12 -12.73
C LYS A 892 -13.81 17.28 -11.56
N SER A 893 -14.71 16.77 -10.73
CA SER A 893 -14.37 15.92 -9.59
C SER A 893 -13.67 14.62 -10.03
N LEU A 894 -14.15 13.98 -11.09
CA LEU A 894 -13.53 12.76 -11.63
C LEU A 894 -12.17 13.04 -12.28
N ASN A 895 -12.09 14.05 -13.15
CA ASN A 895 -10.86 14.43 -13.85
C ASN A 895 -9.72 14.82 -12.87
N THR A 896 -10.07 15.46 -11.75
CA THR A 896 -9.11 15.86 -10.70
C THR A 896 -8.87 14.80 -9.62
N GLY A 897 -9.81 13.87 -9.42
CA GLY A 897 -9.74 12.94 -8.30
C GLY A 897 -9.36 11.51 -8.66
N LEU A 898 -9.51 11.12 -9.92
CA LEU A 898 -8.98 9.85 -10.41
C LEU A 898 -7.46 10.01 -10.56
N ARG A 899 -6.73 9.35 -9.67
CA ARG A 899 -5.26 9.38 -9.54
C ARG A 899 -4.72 7.97 -9.41
N PHE A 900 -3.63 7.71 -10.12
CA PHE A 900 -2.89 6.45 -10.07
C PHE A 900 -1.59 6.63 -9.27
N SER A 901 -0.74 5.61 -9.25
CA SER A 901 0.51 5.67 -8.48
C SER A 901 1.42 6.81 -8.96
N GLY A 902 2.26 7.34 -8.07
CA GLY A 902 3.14 8.47 -8.39
C GLY A 902 2.37 9.76 -8.73
N ASN A 903 1.11 9.88 -8.30
CA ASN A 903 0.22 11.01 -8.58
C ASN A 903 -0.10 11.19 -10.08
N LYS A 904 0.02 10.13 -10.89
CA LYS A 904 -0.33 10.14 -12.31
C LYS A 904 -1.84 10.41 -12.48
N THR A 905 -2.20 11.25 -13.44
CA THR A 905 -3.59 11.66 -13.73
C THR A 905 -4.13 10.97 -14.99
N ILE A 906 -5.43 11.10 -15.28
CA ILE A 906 -6.03 10.62 -16.55
C ILE A 906 -5.28 11.20 -17.75
N ARG A 907 -5.00 12.51 -17.73
CA ARG A 907 -4.31 13.24 -18.82
C ARG A 907 -2.85 12.86 -19.01
N SER A 908 -2.26 12.11 -18.09
CA SER A 908 -0.88 11.65 -18.17
C SER A 908 -0.70 10.40 -19.06
N HIS A 909 -1.70 10.06 -19.88
CA HIS A 909 -1.70 8.87 -20.73
C HIS A 909 -1.69 9.26 -22.21
N ASP A 910 -1.11 8.40 -23.04
CA ASP A 910 -1.01 8.62 -24.48
C ASP A 910 -2.37 8.48 -25.15
N ILE A 911 -3.18 7.52 -24.68
CA ILE A 911 -4.49 7.18 -25.22
C ILE A 911 -5.52 7.18 -24.11
N ILE A 912 -6.59 7.97 -24.27
CA ILE A 912 -7.69 8.06 -23.30
C ILE A 912 -9.02 7.78 -24.00
N ILE A 913 -9.81 6.88 -23.41
CA ILE A 913 -11.20 6.63 -23.80
C ILE A 913 -12.07 6.76 -22.56
N TRP A 914 -13.08 7.61 -22.62
CA TRP A 914 -14.02 7.86 -21.54
C TRP A 914 -15.45 7.62 -22.03
N LEU A 915 -16.13 6.62 -21.47
CA LEU A 915 -17.50 6.27 -21.82
C LEU A 915 -18.42 6.23 -20.59
N GLY A 916 -19.72 6.12 -20.82
CA GLY A 916 -20.67 5.89 -19.73
C GLY A 916 -22.05 6.49 -19.96
N ASP A 917 -22.89 6.40 -18.92
CA ASP A 917 -24.11 7.17 -18.81
C ASP A 917 -23.78 8.56 -18.22
N PHE A 918 -23.49 9.50 -19.11
CA PHE A 918 -23.19 10.87 -18.72
C PHE A 918 -24.43 11.69 -18.39
N ASN A 919 -25.64 11.15 -18.61
CA ASN A 919 -26.92 11.72 -18.21
C ASN A 919 -27.23 13.13 -18.77
N TYR A 920 -26.46 13.62 -19.74
CA TYR A 920 -26.80 14.84 -20.49
C TYR A 920 -28.07 14.63 -21.31
N ARG A 921 -28.85 15.71 -21.46
CA ARG A 921 -30.20 15.69 -22.05
C ARG A 921 -30.28 16.60 -23.27
N ILE A 922 -31.41 16.52 -23.97
CA ILE A 922 -31.76 17.43 -25.06
C ILE A 922 -32.59 18.58 -24.48
N GLY A 923 -32.12 19.82 -24.69
CA GLY A 923 -32.73 21.05 -24.20
C GLY A 923 -33.89 21.55 -25.06
N SER A 924 -34.95 20.74 -25.25
CA SER A 924 -36.17 21.13 -25.96
C SER A 924 -37.43 20.53 -25.32
N THR A 925 -38.62 20.84 -25.85
CA THR A 925 -39.88 20.25 -25.38
C THR A 925 -40.01 18.80 -25.85
N ASN A 926 -40.81 18.00 -25.13
CA ASN A 926 -40.97 16.58 -25.46
C ASN A 926 -41.59 16.39 -26.85
N GLU A 927 -42.56 17.24 -27.21
CA GLU A 927 -43.23 17.23 -28.51
C GLU A 927 -42.24 17.51 -29.66
N ASP A 928 -41.36 18.51 -29.50
CA ASP A 928 -40.37 18.86 -30.52
C ASP A 928 -39.33 17.74 -30.65
N VAL A 929 -38.82 17.22 -29.54
CA VAL A 929 -37.85 16.12 -29.54
C VAL A 929 -38.41 14.89 -30.26
N ARG A 930 -39.63 14.45 -29.89
CA ARG A 930 -40.27 13.29 -30.53
C ARG A 930 -40.60 13.54 -32.00
N SER A 931 -41.03 14.75 -32.36
CA SER A 931 -41.26 15.16 -33.75
C SER A 931 -39.99 15.02 -34.59
N ARG A 932 -38.86 15.54 -34.12
CA ARG A 932 -37.57 15.45 -34.85
C ARG A 932 -37.03 14.03 -34.90
N ILE A 933 -37.20 13.23 -33.86
CA ILE A 933 -36.87 11.79 -33.88
C ILE A 933 -37.68 11.07 -34.96
N SER A 934 -38.99 11.32 -35.06
CA SER A 934 -39.86 10.69 -36.06
C SER A 934 -39.46 11.05 -37.50
N ARG A 935 -38.89 12.25 -37.68
CA ARG A 935 -38.37 12.76 -38.97
C ARG A 935 -36.89 12.44 -39.20
N ARG A 936 -36.25 11.72 -38.28
CA ARG A 936 -34.81 11.37 -38.30
C ARG A 936 -33.88 12.60 -38.42
N LYS A 937 -34.29 13.74 -37.87
CA LYS A 937 -33.51 14.99 -37.86
C LYS A 937 -32.53 15.01 -36.68
N TYR A 938 -31.56 14.10 -36.66
CA TYR A 938 -30.63 13.94 -35.53
C TYR A 938 -29.61 15.08 -35.42
N GLY A 939 -29.14 15.64 -36.54
CA GLY A 939 -28.25 16.81 -36.53
C GLY A 939 -28.87 18.01 -35.81
N GLU A 940 -30.11 18.36 -36.15
CA GLU A 940 -30.85 19.43 -35.48
C GLU A 940 -31.10 19.16 -33.99
N LEU A 941 -31.25 17.88 -33.59
CA LEU A 941 -31.38 17.50 -32.18
C LEU A 941 -30.05 17.58 -31.44
N PHE A 942 -28.93 17.33 -32.11
CA PHE A 942 -27.58 17.38 -31.55
C PHE A 942 -27.15 18.81 -31.20
N GLU A 943 -27.63 19.82 -31.92
CA GLU A 943 -27.42 21.24 -31.55
C GLU A 943 -28.03 21.59 -30.19
N LEU A 944 -29.10 20.87 -29.82
CA LEU A 944 -29.82 21.03 -28.55
C LEU A 944 -29.30 20.08 -27.47
N ASP A 945 -28.28 19.26 -27.76
CA ASP A 945 -27.67 18.33 -26.81
C ASP A 945 -26.80 19.07 -25.79
N GLN A 946 -27.09 18.86 -24.51
CA GLN A 946 -26.37 19.54 -23.45
C GLN A 946 -24.89 19.15 -23.40
N LEU A 947 -24.49 17.91 -23.70
CA LEU A 947 -23.07 17.55 -23.67
C LEU A 947 -22.31 18.29 -24.77
N ASN A 948 -22.84 18.30 -25.99
CA ASN A 948 -22.27 19.06 -27.11
C ASN A 948 -22.07 20.54 -26.73
N GLN A 949 -23.10 21.19 -26.19
CA GLN A 949 -23.03 22.58 -25.74
C GLN A 949 -21.96 22.80 -24.66
N GLN A 950 -21.86 21.90 -23.67
CA GLN A 950 -20.85 22.01 -22.59
C GLN A 950 -19.42 21.70 -23.07
N MET A 951 -19.25 20.85 -24.08
CA MET A 951 -17.95 20.61 -24.71
C MET A 951 -17.51 21.80 -25.55
N GLN A 952 -18.44 22.42 -26.29
CA GLN A 952 -18.17 23.63 -27.09
C GLN A 952 -17.81 24.84 -26.21
N SER A 953 -18.46 25.02 -25.07
CA SER A 953 -18.10 26.08 -24.12
C SER A 953 -16.78 25.81 -23.38
N GLY A 954 -16.23 24.59 -23.49
CA GLY A 954 -15.03 24.16 -22.78
C GLY A 954 -15.26 23.83 -21.31
N ASP A 955 -16.51 23.80 -20.85
CA ASP A 955 -16.87 23.47 -19.47
C ASP A 955 -16.63 21.98 -19.17
N ALA A 956 -17.19 21.09 -19.98
CA ALA A 956 -17.06 19.66 -19.79
C ALA A 956 -16.14 19.03 -20.85
N PHE A 957 -15.31 18.07 -20.44
CA PHE A 957 -14.43 17.29 -21.34
C PHE A 957 -13.59 18.11 -22.34
N PRO A 958 -12.87 19.17 -21.91
CA PRO A 958 -12.03 19.92 -22.83
C PRO A 958 -10.94 19.02 -23.44
N TYR A 959 -10.76 19.18 -24.76
CA TYR A 959 -9.86 18.42 -25.65
C TYR A 959 -10.27 16.98 -25.95
N TYR A 960 -11.44 16.53 -25.47
CA TYR A 960 -12.01 15.27 -25.92
C TYR A 960 -12.77 15.45 -27.23
N GLN A 961 -12.82 14.38 -28.01
CA GLN A 961 -13.56 14.29 -29.25
C GLN A 961 -14.66 13.25 -29.10
N GLU A 962 -15.79 13.52 -29.75
CA GLU A 962 -16.89 12.60 -29.94
C GLU A 962 -17.10 12.39 -31.44
N PHE A 963 -17.45 11.18 -31.86
CA PHE A 963 -17.83 10.91 -33.24
C PHE A 963 -19.27 11.37 -33.51
N GLU A 964 -19.60 11.61 -34.79
CA GLU A 964 -20.95 12.03 -35.17
C GLU A 964 -22.02 11.02 -34.73
N ILE A 965 -23.06 11.51 -34.04
CA ILE A 965 -24.18 10.67 -33.60
C ILE A 965 -25.20 10.53 -34.73
N LYS A 966 -25.21 9.34 -35.35
CA LYS A 966 -26.16 8.98 -36.44
C LYS A 966 -27.34 8.11 -36.01
N PHE A 967 -27.50 7.89 -34.71
CA PHE A 967 -28.54 7.02 -34.13
C PHE A 967 -29.53 7.80 -33.27
N LYS A 968 -30.76 7.30 -33.15
CA LYS A 968 -31.81 7.92 -32.31
C LYS A 968 -31.41 7.93 -30.81
N PRO A 969 -31.95 8.85 -29.99
CA PRO A 969 -31.69 8.91 -28.55
C PRO A 969 -31.82 7.55 -27.84
N THR A 970 -30.86 7.23 -26.97
CA THR A 970 -30.73 5.90 -26.33
C THR A 970 -31.55 5.76 -25.05
N TYR A 971 -32.06 6.87 -24.53
CA TYR A 971 -32.92 6.99 -23.36
C TYR A 971 -34.17 7.79 -23.74
N LYS A 972 -35.37 7.63 -23.16
CA LYS A 972 -35.86 6.67 -22.16
C LYS A 972 -36.89 5.76 -22.84
N PHE A 973 -36.62 4.47 -22.95
CA PHE A 973 -37.53 3.49 -23.52
C PHE A 973 -38.41 2.80 -22.47
N ASN A 974 -39.57 2.31 -22.90
CA ASN A 974 -40.28 1.27 -22.17
C ASN A 974 -39.46 -0.03 -22.18
N LYS A 975 -39.41 -0.74 -21.05
CA LYS A 975 -38.70 -2.03 -20.99
C LYS A 975 -39.38 -3.04 -21.92
N ASN A 976 -38.57 -3.79 -22.68
CA ASN A 976 -38.97 -4.79 -23.66
C ASN A 976 -39.76 -4.24 -24.87
N GLU A 977 -39.74 -2.93 -25.11
CA GLU A 977 -40.42 -2.29 -26.24
C GLU A 977 -39.49 -1.29 -26.94
N ASP A 978 -39.70 -1.05 -28.24
CA ASP A 978 -39.01 0.01 -29.00
C ASP A 978 -39.79 1.35 -29.01
N THR A 979 -40.53 1.60 -27.93
CA THR A 979 -41.33 2.81 -27.72
C THR A 979 -40.70 3.66 -26.61
N TYR A 980 -40.61 4.97 -26.83
CA TYR A 980 -40.14 5.90 -25.79
C TYR A 980 -41.21 6.11 -24.72
N ASP A 981 -40.78 6.32 -23.47
CA ASP A 981 -41.59 6.45 -22.25
C ASP A 981 -42.94 7.14 -22.47
N ILE A 982 -44.03 6.39 -22.28
CA ILE A 982 -45.42 6.86 -22.31
C ILE A 982 -46.06 6.88 -20.91
N SER A 983 -45.27 6.72 -19.85
CA SER A 983 -45.76 6.82 -18.48
C SER A 983 -46.18 8.25 -18.13
N GLU A 984 -46.86 8.44 -17.00
CA GLU A 984 -47.22 9.78 -16.49
C GLU A 984 -46.04 10.75 -16.38
N LYS A 985 -44.81 10.24 -16.26
CA LYS A 985 -43.59 11.07 -16.17
C LYS A 985 -43.11 11.57 -17.53
N MET A 986 -43.57 10.96 -18.63
CA MET A 986 -43.29 11.32 -20.03
C MET A 986 -41.86 11.85 -20.21
N ARG A 987 -40.83 11.07 -19.88
CA ARG A 987 -39.44 11.56 -19.96
C ARG A 987 -39.08 11.88 -21.42
N ILE A 988 -38.40 13.01 -21.59
CA ILE A 988 -37.88 13.46 -22.89
C ILE A 988 -36.75 12.52 -23.32
N PRO A 989 -36.77 12.00 -24.56
CA PRO A 989 -35.67 11.19 -25.07
C PRO A 989 -34.33 11.96 -25.08
N ALA A 990 -33.21 11.27 -24.81
CA ALA A 990 -31.88 11.88 -24.76
C ALA A 990 -30.75 10.89 -25.11
N TRP A 991 -29.60 11.42 -25.55
CA TRP A 991 -28.34 10.68 -25.67
C TRP A 991 -27.57 10.74 -24.35
N CYS A 992 -28.01 9.93 -23.40
CA CYS A 992 -27.37 9.80 -22.08
C CYS A 992 -26.04 9.02 -22.17
N ASP A 993 -26.01 8.00 -23.03
CA ASP A 993 -24.92 7.03 -23.16
C ASP A 993 -23.90 7.48 -24.22
N ARG A 994 -22.65 7.74 -23.83
CA ARG A 994 -21.66 8.45 -24.67
C ARG A 994 -20.28 7.79 -24.66
N ILE A 995 -19.50 8.02 -25.72
CA ILE A 995 -18.11 7.54 -25.84
C ILE A 995 -17.26 8.70 -26.36
N LEU A 996 -16.34 9.16 -25.52
CA LEU A 996 -15.40 10.23 -25.82
C LEU A 996 -13.98 9.69 -25.86
N SER A 997 -13.11 10.33 -26.62
CA SER A 997 -11.70 9.97 -26.66
C SER A 997 -10.78 11.18 -26.74
N GLN A 998 -9.52 11.00 -26.31
CA GLN A 998 -8.49 12.03 -26.41
C GLN A 998 -7.15 11.34 -26.73
N SER A 999 -6.68 11.47 -27.97
CA SER A 999 -5.31 11.11 -28.38
C SER A 999 -5.07 11.48 -29.84
N LYS A 1000 -3.81 11.76 -30.21
CA LYS A 1000 -3.38 11.80 -31.62
C LYS A 1000 -3.03 10.40 -32.18
N GLN A 1001 -2.85 9.41 -31.31
CA GLN A 1001 -2.48 8.03 -31.67
C GLN A 1001 -3.70 7.11 -31.81
N LEU A 1002 -4.91 7.66 -31.71
CA LEU A 1002 -6.16 6.93 -31.72
C LEU A 1002 -7.04 7.42 -32.87
N LYS A 1003 -7.52 6.49 -33.71
CA LYS A 1003 -8.54 6.76 -34.73
C LYS A 1003 -9.81 6.00 -34.37
N GLN A 1004 -10.91 6.71 -34.18
CA GLN A 1004 -12.22 6.09 -34.05
C GLN A 1004 -12.74 5.67 -35.44
N LEU A 1005 -13.30 4.47 -35.53
CA LEU A 1005 -13.76 3.86 -36.77
C LEU A 1005 -15.27 3.74 -36.84
N THR A 1006 -15.91 3.43 -35.70
CA THR A 1006 -17.36 3.31 -35.62
C THR A 1006 -17.90 4.00 -34.38
N TYR A 1007 -19.15 4.46 -34.48
CA TYR A 1007 -19.94 4.92 -33.35
C TYR A 1007 -21.41 4.64 -33.61
N GLY A 1008 -22.04 3.83 -32.76
CA GLY A 1008 -23.40 3.35 -33.00
C GLY A 1008 -24.11 2.90 -31.73
N ALA A 1009 -25.40 2.59 -31.86
CA ALA A 1009 -26.21 2.02 -30.79
C ALA A 1009 -26.94 0.77 -31.28
N CYS A 1010 -27.12 -0.21 -30.39
CA CYS A 1010 -27.87 -1.43 -30.68
C CYS A 1010 -29.29 -1.33 -30.10
N PHE A 1011 -30.29 -1.44 -30.97
CA PHE A 1011 -31.70 -1.31 -30.59
C PHE A 1011 -32.41 -2.65 -30.38
N ASP A 1012 -31.77 -3.76 -30.74
CA ASP A 1012 -32.33 -5.12 -30.61
C ASP A 1012 -32.34 -5.62 -29.16
N ILE A 1013 -31.50 -5.04 -28.29
CA ILE A 1013 -31.47 -5.35 -26.87
C ILE A 1013 -32.39 -4.39 -26.13
N MET A 1014 -33.55 -4.91 -25.70
CA MET A 1014 -34.66 -4.08 -25.20
C MET A 1014 -34.97 -4.24 -23.70
N PHE A 1015 -34.26 -5.08 -22.95
CA PHE A 1015 -34.59 -5.35 -21.54
C PHE A 1015 -34.43 -4.11 -20.63
N SER A 1016 -33.56 -3.18 -21.04
CA SER A 1016 -33.32 -1.92 -20.35
C SER A 1016 -34.15 -0.80 -20.98
N ASP A 1017 -34.37 0.24 -20.19
CA ASP A 1017 -34.88 1.54 -20.65
C ASP A 1017 -33.83 2.38 -21.37
N HIS A 1018 -32.57 1.93 -21.36
CA HIS A 1018 -31.50 2.43 -22.22
C HIS A 1018 -31.24 1.49 -23.40
N ARG A 1019 -30.48 1.99 -24.38
CA ARG A 1019 -29.95 1.18 -25.48
C ARG A 1019 -28.42 1.18 -25.44
N PRO A 1020 -27.78 0.01 -25.58
CA PRO A 1020 -26.33 -0.08 -25.52
C PRO A 1020 -25.67 0.69 -26.67
N VAL A 1021 -24.61 1.42 -26.35
CA VAL A 1021 -23.80 2.19 -27.30
C VAL A 1021 -22.45 1.50 -27.47
N PHE A 1022 -21.91 1.55 -28.68
CA PHE A 1022 -20.61 0.98 -28.99
C PHE A 1022 -19.78 1.91 -29.88
N GLY A 1023 -18.47 1.72 -29.82
CA GLY A 1023 -17.51 2.34 -30.71
C GLY A 1023 -16.31 1.43 -30.90
N SER A 1024 -15.62 1.58 -32.03
CA SER A 1024 -14.38 0.86 -32.30
C SER A 1024 -13.26 1.82 -32.66
N PHE A 1025 -12.05 1.46 -32.27
CA PHE A 1025 -10.87 2.30 -32.40
C PHE A 1025 -9.68 1.50 -32.91
N LEU A 1026 -8.79 2.21 -33.60
CA LEU A 1026 -7.46 1.75 -33.96
C LEU A 1026 -6.43 2.63 -33.27
N ALA A 1027 -5.65 2.03 -32.39
CA ALA A 1027 -4.59 2.68 -31.63
C ALA A 1027 -3.22 2.34 -32.20
N LYS A 1028 -2.34 3.34 -32.38
CA LYS A 1028 -0.91 3.12 -32.67
C LYS A 1028 -0.18 2.92 -31.33
N ALA A 1029 0.35 1.72 -31.09
CA ALA A 1029 1.11 1.37 -29.89
C ALA A 1029 2.59 1.13 -30.19
N ILE A 1030 3.47 1.64 -29.33
CA ILE A 1030 4.92 1.49 -29.44
C ILE A 1030 5.35 0.19 -28.76
N ILE A 1031 5.84 -0.74 -29.57
CA ILE A 1031 6.37 -2.04 -29.16
C ILE A 1031 7.87 -1.93 -28.97
N ILE A 1032 8.34 -2.28 -27.78
CA ILE A 1032 9.76 -2.42 -27.48
C ILE A 1032 10.18 -3.86 -27.75
N ASN A 1033 11.15 -4.05 -28.65
CA ASN A 1033 11.92 -5.28 -28.70
C ASN A 1033 12.87 -5.33 -27.49
N GLU A 1034 12.38 -5.87 -26.38
CA GLU A 1034 13.14 -5.96 -25.13
C GLU A 1034 14.46 -6.72 -25.31
N THR A 1035 14.50 -7.77 -26.13
CA THR A 1035 15.73 -8.53 -26.38
C THR A 1035 16.79 -7.67 -27.06
N LEU A 1036 16.41 -6.92 -28.09
CA LEU A 1036 17.33 -6.05 -28.82
C LEU A 1036 17.72 -4.81 -28.00
N LYS A 1037 16.77 -4.18 -27.31
CA LYS A 1037 17.04 -3.07 -26.37
C LYS A 1037 18.03 -3.50 -25.30
N ASN A 1038 17.86 -4.68 -24.70
CA ASN A 1038 18.78 -5.22 -23.70
C ASN A 1038 20.15 -5.57 -24.30
N LYS A 1039 20.20 -6.09 -25.53
CA LYS A 1039 21.46 -6.35 -26.24
C LYS A 1039 22.23 -5.05 -26.50
N LEU A 1040 21.59 -4.05 -27.09
CA LEU A 1040 22.18 -2.73 -27.35
C LEU A 1040 22.58 -2.02 -26.06
N SER A 1041 21.74 -2.10 -25.02
CA SER A 1041 22.05 -1.60 -23.68
C SER A 1041 23.33 -2.23 -23.15
N GLY A 1042 23.43 -3.56 -23.22
CA GLY A 1042 24.62 -4.32 -22.80
C GLY A 1042 25.85 -3.97 -23.63
N GLU A 1043 25.73 -3.79 -24.94
CA GLU A 1043 26.83 -3.38 -25.83
C GLU A 1043 27.31 -1.97 -25.54
N LEU A 1044 26.39 -1.00 -25.39
CA LEU A 1044 26.70 0.38 -25.01
C LEU A 1044 27.36 0.42 -23.62
N TYR A 1045 26.82 -0.33 -22.67
CA TYR A 1045 27.37 -0.44 -21.32
C TYR A 1045 28.78 -1.02 -21.36
N ALA A 1046 28.98 -2.14 -22.06
CA ALA A 1046 30.29 -2.79 -22.20
C ALA A 1046 31.31 -1.93 -22.96
N ASN A 1047 30.90 -1.23 -24.01
CA ASN A 1047 31.75 -0.30 -24.77
C ASN A 1047 32.15 0.90 -23.91
N ARG A 1048 31.19 1.51 -23.20
CA ARG A 1048 31.44 2.64 -22.32
C ARG A 1048 32.37 2.24 -21.16
N LYS A 1049 32.13 1.08 -20.56
CA LYS A 1049 32.99 0.49 -19.53
C LYS A 1049 34.40 0.17 -20.04
N ARG A 1050 34.55 -0.41 -21.24
CA ARG A 1050 35.86 -0.62 -21.89
C ARG A 1050 36.62 0.69 -22.15
N LYS A 1051 35.91 1.77 -22.49
CA LYS A 1051 36.52 3.07 -22.84
C LYS A 1051 37.01 3.86 -21.62
N PHE A 1052 36.30 3.79 -20.49
CA PHE A 1052 36.60 4.60 -19.31
C PHE A 1052 37.14 3.83 -18.11
N GLY A 1053 37.27 2.49 -18.19
CA GLY A 1053 37.84 1.67 -17.12
C GLY A 1053 36.94 1.55 -15.89
N ASP A 1054 37.55 1.41 -14.71
CA ASP A 1054 36.86 1.38 -13.41
C ASP A 1054 36.36 2.78 -13.00
N ILE A 1055 35.48 2.84 -12.00
CA ILE A 1055 34.97 4.08 -11.40
C ILE A 1055 36.07 5.12 -11.11
N ASP A 1056 37.26 4.69 -10.68
CA ASP A 1056 38.40 5.55 -10.35
C ASP A 1056 38.82 6.41 -11.57
N SER A 1057 38.92 5.80 -12.75
CA SER A 1057 39.28 6.48 -13.99
C SER A 1057 38.17 7.42 -14.49
N PHE A 1058 36.91 7.10 -14.18
CA PHE A 1058 35.78 7.96 -14.49
C PHE A 1058 35.76 9.22 -13.60
N ILE A 1059 36.01 9.06 -12.30
CA ILE A 1059 36.11 10.15 -11.32
C ILE A 1059 37.33 11.04 -11.60
N LEU A 1060 38.47 10.46 -11.96
CA LEU A 1060 39.71 11.18 -12.30
C LEU A 1060 39.64 11.93 -13.64
N SER A 1061 38.79 11.49 -14.56
CA SER A 1061 38.50 12.28 -15.75
C SER A 1061 37.74 13.53 -15.32
N ASN A 1062 38.34 14.73 -15.47
CA ASN A 1062 37.83 16.06 -15.06
C ASN A 1062 36.40 16.43 -15.53
N ASN A 1063 35.64 15.50 -16.11
CA ASN A 1063 34.26 15.64 -16.51
C ASN A 1063 33.25 15.23 -15.43
N LEU A 1064 33.62 14.65 -14.28
CA LEU A 1064 32.65 14.26 -13.26
C LEU A 1064 31.92 15.47 -12.66
N SER A 1065 32.63 16.59 -12.45
CA SER A 1065 32.03 17.84 -11.96
C SER A 1065 31.01 18.40 -12.95
N ASP A 1066 31.32 18.35 -14.25
CA ASP A 1066 30.44 18.79 -15.33
C ASP A 1066 29.31 17.80 -15.64
N LEU A 1067 29.53 16.49 -15.50
CA LEU A 1067 28.49 15.46 -15.61
C LEU A 1067 27.57 15.48 -14.40
N MET A 1068 28.07 15.73 -13.20
CA MET A 1068 27.26 15.91 -11.99
C MET A 1068 26.54 17.27 -11.99
N ARG A 1069 27.11 18.32 -12.61
CA ARG A 1069 26.40 19.57 -12.95
C ARG A 1069 25.35 19.35 -14.04
N LYS A 1070 25.62 18.55 -15.07
CA LYS A 1070 24.64 18.20 -16.11
C LYS A 1070 23.59 17.20 -15.63
N ALA A 1071 23.91 16.35 -14.66
CA ALA A 1071 22.97 15.52 -13.93
C ALA A 1071 22.19 16.35 -12.90
N ASN A 1072 22.77 17.43 -12.35
CA ASN A 1072 21.97 18.53 -11.77
C ASN A 1072 21.04 19.05 -12.85
N PHE A 1073 21.47 19.37 -14.07
CA PHE A 1073 20.51 19.71 -15.13
C PHE A 1073 19.58 18.57 -15.59
N ASN A 1074 19.65 17.34 -15.05
CA ASN A 1074 18.65 16.30 -15.28
C ASN A 1074 17.77 16.01 -14.04
N ASN A 1075 18.17 16.48 -12.85
CA ASN A 1075 17.32 16.51 -11.64
C ASN A 1075 16.89 17.95 -11.24
N GLU A 1076 17.37 18.95 -11.97
CA GLU A 1076 17.13 20.39 -11.96
C GLU A 1076 16.95 20.90 -13.42
N SER A 1077 16.61 20.04 -14.38
CA SER A 1077 15.70 20.43 -15.49
C SER A 1077 14.24 20.35 -15.07
N ILE A 1078 14.01 20.49 -13.76
CA ILE A 1078 12.73 20.84 -13.16
C ILE A 1078 12.92 22.08 -12.23
N THR A 1079 13.98 22.87 -12.42
CA THR A 1079 14.09 24.22 -11.83
C THR A 1079 14.47 25.28 -12.87
N GLU A 1080 13.89 25.17 -14.06
CA GLU A 1080 12.92 26.19 -14.46
C GLU A 1080 11.56 25.50 -14.56
N LEU A 1081 11.06 24.99 -13.42
CA LEU A 1081 9.62 25.04 -13.26
C LEU A 1081 9.27 26.52 -13.32
N GLN A 1082 8.75 26.96 -14.47
CA GLN A 1082 7.79 28.05 -14.44
C GLN A 1082 6.81 27.72 -13.31
N GLN A 1083 6.56 28.71 -12.46
CA GLN A 1083 5.72 28.54 -11.27
C GLN A 1083 4.49 27.71 -11.66
N PRO A 1084 4.10 26.70 -10.84
CA PRO A 1084 2.92 25.91 -11.13
C PRO A 1084 1.79 26.86 -11.43
N SER A 1085 1.10 26.63 -12.54
CA SER A 1085 0.11 27.59 -12.98
C SER A 1085 -0.89 27.84 -11.86
N SER A 1086 -0.90 29.07 -11.37
CA SER A 1086 -1.88 29.49 -10.39
C SER A 1086 -3.17 29.85 -11.13
N ASP A 1087 -4.24 30.13 -10.40
CA ASP A 1087 -5.43 30.77 -11.00
C ASP A 1087 -5.12 32.14 -11.63
N LYS A 1088 -3.88 32.62 -11.49
CA LYS A 1088 -3.40 33.89 -12.02
C LYS A 1088 -2.43 33.72 -13.19
N ASP A 1089 -1.47 32.80 -13.19
CA ASP A 1089 -0.48 32.69 -14.29
C ASP A 1089 -0.39 31.28 -14.88
N LYS A 1090 -0.46 31.14 -16.23
CA LYS A 1090 -0.34 29.87 -16.97
C LYS A 1090 0.86 29.89 -17.93
N TRP A 1091 1.76 28.91 -17.78
CA TRP A 1091 3.09 28.93 -18.40
C TRP A 1091 3.12 28.68 -19.93
N TRP A 1092 2.00 28.30 -20.52
CA TRP A 1092 1.84 28.16 -21.98
C TRP A 1092 1.20 29.40 -22.64
N PHE A 1093 1.03 30.50 -21.90
CA PHE A 1093 0.81 31.83 -22.48
C PHE A 1093 2.15 32.55 -22.56
N SER A 1094 2.81 32.51 -23.72
CA SER A 1094 3.89 33.45 -24.02
C SER A 1094 3.29 34.87 -24.00
N ASN A 1095 3.80 35.71 -23.09
CA ASN A 1095 3.52 37.15 -22.90
C ASN A 1095 2.68 37.57 -21.67
N GLY A 1096 2.53 36.74 -20.63
CA GLY A 1096 2.19 37.25 -19.29
C GLY A 1096 0.76 37.80 -19.12
N LEU A 1097 -0.23 37.17 -19.75
CA LEU A 1097 -1.64 37.47 -19.48
C LEU A 1097 -2.24 36.50 -18.45
N LEU A 1098 -3.04 37.05 -17.54
CA LEU A 1098 -3.61 36.33 -16.39
C LEU A 1098 -4.70 35.32 -16.79
N ALA A 1099 -4.75 34.19 -16.08
CA ALA A 1099 -5.74 33.12 -16.21
C ALA A 1099 -7.10 33.45 -15.55
N LYS A 1100 -7.62 34.65 -15.78
CA LYS A 1100 -9.00 35.00 -15.48
C LYS A 1100 -9.38 36.15 -16.42
N VAL A 1101 -10.24 35.89 -17.39
CA VAL A 1101 -10.99 36.99 -17.99
C VAL A 1101 -12.00 37.40 -16.92
N GLU A 1102 -11.64 38.44 -16.16
CA GLU A 1102 -12.63 39.22 -15.44
C GLU A 1102 -13.59 39.81 -16.47
N LEU A 1103 -14.88 39.54 -16.29
CA LEU A 1103 -15.94 40.29 -16.94
C LEU A 1103 -15.77 41.76 -16.53
N PHE A 1104 -15.21 42.57 -17.42
CA PHE A 1104 -15.40 44.01 -17.37
C PHE A 1104 -16.48 44.40 -18.38
N GLU A 1105 -17.68 44.62 -17.84
CA GLU A 1105 -18.71 45.40 -18.52
C GLU A 1105 -18.22 46.83 -18.78
N ASN A 1106 -18.49 47.26 -20.01
CA ASN A 1106 -18.65 48.64 -20.49
C ASN A 1106 -17.40 49.54 -20.52
N ILE A 1107 -17.05 50.02 -21.73
CA ILE A 1107 -17.17 51.44 -22.13
C ILE A 1107 -16.85 51.61 -23.64
N ARG A 1108 -17.89 52.04 -24.36
CA ARG A 1108 -17.96 53.00 -25.50
C ARG A 1108 -17.24 52.73 -26.84
N ASN A 1109 -18.09 52.69 -27.87
CA ASN A 1109 -18.05 53.43 -29.14
C ASN A 1109 -16.67 53.76 -29.74
N VAL A 1110 -16.44 53.34 -30.99
CA VAL A 1110 -16.43 54.24 -32.18
C VAL A 1110 -16.42 53.38 -33.46
N LYS A 1111 -17.13 53.91 -34.46
CA LYS A 1111 -17.39 53.41 -35.80
C LYS A 1111 -16.19 53.57 -36.75
N GLU A 1112 -16.33 52.90 -37.91
CA GLU A 1112 -15.75 53.24 -39.23
C GLU A 1112 -14.25 53.00 -39.40
N PHE A 1113 -13.88 52.11 -40.34
CA PHE A 1113 -13.42 52.55 -41.67
C PHE A 1113 -13.44 51.40 -42.69
N ASP A 1114 -14.01 51.73 -43.84
CA ASP A 1114 -14.06 50.97 -45.10
C ASP A 1114 -12.71 50.96 -45.86
N GLU A 1115 -12.59 49.94 -46.70
CA GLU A 1115 -11.95 49.89 -48.03
C GLU A 1115 -10.67 50.72 -48.29
N LYS A 1116 -9.54 50.00 -48.49
CA LYS A 1116 -8.64 50.22 -49.65
C LYS A 1116 -7.53 49.15 -49.78
N SER A 1117 -7.27 48.82 -51.04
CA SER A 1117 -5.97 48.41 -51.63
C SER A 1117 -5.51 46.94 -51.45
N GLU A 1118 -5.63 46.15 -52.53
CA GLU A 1118 -5.02 44.81 -52.72
C GLU A 1118 -3.48 44.82 -52.67
N ALA A 1119 -2.82 45.97 -52.80
CA ALA A 1119 -1.37 46.08 -52.76
C ALA A 1119 -0.79 45.94 -51.34
N ASP A 1120 -1.58 46.26 -50.30
CA ASP A 1120 -1.16 46.09 -48.90
C ASP A 1120 -1.30 44.63 -48.44
N ARG A 1121 -2.05 43.80 -49.19
CA ARG A 1121 -2.33 42.40 -48.87
C ARG A 1121 -1.12 41.49 -49.12
N ASP A 1122 -0.35 41.75 -50.18
CA ASP A 1122 0.86 40.99 -50.51
C ASP A 1122 2.06 41.37 -49.64
N GLU A 1123 2.13 42.62 -49.15
CA GLU A 1123 3.15 43.06 -48.20
C GLU A 1123 2.87 42.52 -46.78
N LEU A 1124 1.59 42.39 -46.38
CA LEU A 1124 1.17 41.68 -45.17
C LEU A 1124 1.46 40.18 -45.25
N LEU A 1125 1.16 39.51 -46.37
CA LEU A 1125 1.43 38.08 -46.57
C LEU A 1125 2.92 37.71 -46.48
N GLN A 1126 3.82 38.58 -46.95
CA GLN A 1126 5.27 38.38 -46.78
C GLN A 1126 5.76 38.60 -45.35
N SER A 1127 4.98 39.27 -44.49
CA SER A 1127 5.35 39.50 -43.08
C SER A 1127 5.05 38.31 -42.13
N PHE A 1128 4.30 37.31 -42.62
CA PHE A 1128 3.84 36.14 -41.86
C PHE A 1128 4.67 34.86 -42.04
N ILE A 1129 5.69 34.90 -42.90
CA ILE A 1129 6.53 33.75 -43.23
C ILE A 1129 7.98 34.08 -42.86
N ASN A 1130 8.58 33.30 -41.96
CA ASN A 1130 10.03 33.38 -41.72
C ASN A 1130 10.81 32.63 -42.81
N LEU A 1131 12.14 32.81 -42.87
CA LEU A 1131 13.03 32.21 -43.88
C LEU A 1131 12.96 30.66 -44.01
N ASN A 1132 12.23 29.98 -43.12
CA ASN A 1132 12.05 28.53 -43.10
C ASN A 1132 10.63 28.07 -43.51
N GLY A 1133 9.73 28.97 -43.89
CA GLY A 1133 8.40 28.60 -44.42
C GLY A 1133 7.33 28.28 -43.37
N GLU A 1134 7.52 28.65 -42.10
CA GLU A 1134 6.51 28.44 -41.05
C GLU A 1134 5.63 29.68 -40.84
N PHE A 1135 4.31 29.46 -40.71
CA PHE A 1135 3.30 30.49 -40.41
C PHE A 1135 3.41 30.97 -38.96
N LYS A 1136 3.44 32.30 -38.76
CA LYS A 1136 3.25 32.90 -37.42
C LYS A 1136 1.80 32.68 -36.93
N TYR A 1137 1.64 32.05 -35.76
CA TYR A 1137 0.38 32.08 -34.99
C TYR A 1137 0.20 33.47 -34.36
N GLU A 1138 -0.91 34.16 -34.64
CA GLU A 1138 -1.27 35.42 -33.98
C GLU A 1138 -2.31 35.21 -32.86
N PRO A 1139 -2.08 35.72 -31.63
CA PRO A 1139 -3.06 35.72 -30.54
C PRO A 1139 -4.23 36.66 -30.86
N GLY A 1140 -5.48 36.18 -30.73
CA GLY A 1140 -6.69 36.98 -30.96
C GLY A 1140 -7.81 36.28 -31.72
N MET A 1141 -7.62 35.02 -32.12
CA MET A 1141 -8.63 34.24 -32.84
C MET A 1141 -9.76 33.76 -31.90
N TYR A 1142 -11.00 33.99 -32.28
CA TYR A 1142 -12.21 33.46 -31.64
C TYR A 1142 -12.80 32.33 -32.49
N ILE A 1143 -13.45 31.35 -31.86
CA ILE A 1143 -14.28 30.37 -32.59
C ILE A 1143 -15.32 31.17 -33.36
N ASN A 1144 -15.45 30.90 -34.67
CA ASN A 1144 -16.41 31.59 -35.52
C ASN A 1144 -17.84 31.38 -34.99
N PRO A 1145 -18.53 32.42 -34.49
CA PRO A 1145 -19.89 32.29 -33.94
C PRO A 1145 -20.93 32.01 -35.03
N ASN A 1146 -20.57 32.18 -36.32
CA ASN A 1146 -21.41 31.85 -37.46
C ASN A 1146 -21.25 30.39 -37.90
N ARG A 1147 -20.35 29.62 -37.28
CA ARG A 1147 -20.25 28.19 -37.53
C ARG A 1147 -21.54 27.49 -37.07
N PRO A 1148 -22.02 26.46 -37.79
CA PRO A 1148 -23.10 25.62 -37.31
C PRO A 1148 -22.81 25.08 -35.91
N ALA A 1149 -23.82 25.06 -35.04
CA ALA A 1149 -23.71 24.48 -33.70
C ALA A 1149 -23.47 22.96 -33.77
N ASN A 1150 -23.77 22.33 -34.91
CA ASN A 1150 -23.35 20.98 -35.23
C ASN A 1150 -21.97 20.98 -35.92
N PRO A 1151 -20.89 20.49 -35.26
CA PRO A 1151 -19.54 20.49 -35.83
C PRO A 1151 -19.38 19.54 -37.04
N PHE A 1152 -20.37 18.68 -37.32
CA PHE A 1152 -20.39 17.73 -38.44
C PHE A 1152 -21.18 18.24 -39.66
N GLU A 1153 -21.78 19.43 -39.56
CA GLU A 1153 -22.43 20.07 -40.71
C GLU A 1153 -21.39 20.77 -41.57
N PHE A 1154 -21.45 20.55 -42.89
CA PHE A 1154 -20.55 21.19 -43.84
C PHE A 1154 -20.79 22.70 -43.84
N THR A 1155 -19.72 23.46 -43.67
CA THR A 1155 -19.73 24.92 -43.74
C THR A 1155 -18.46 25.43 -44.41
N ASP A 1156 -18.61 26.53 -45.16
CA ASP A 1156 -17.48 27.28 -45.72
C ASP A 1156 -16.90 28.30 -44.72
N GLU A 1157 -17.52 28.41 -43.54
CA GLU A 1157 -17.09 29.29 -42.45
C GLU A 1157 -15.77 28.77 -41.83
N PRO A 1158 -14.72 29.60 -41.71
CA PRO A 1158 -13.46 29.18 -41.11
C PRO A 1158 -13.64 28.82 -39.62
N ASP A 1159 -12.88 27.84 -39.12
CA ASP A 1159 -12.94 27.37 -37.72
C ASP A 1159 -12.73 28.51 -36.70
N PHE A 1160 -12.01 29.54 -37.12
CA PHE A 1160 -11.62 30.68 -36.31
C PHE A 1160 -11.70 31.98 -37.11
N ILE A 1161 -12.14 33.05 -36.45
CA ILE A 1161 -12.16 34.41 -37.00
C ILE A 1161 -11.35 35.34 -36.09
N TYR A 1162 -10.80 36.41 -36.67
CA TYR A 1162 -10.26 37.53 -35.92
C TYR A 1162 -11.39 38.53 -35.59
N PRO A 1163 -11.30 39.27 -34.47
CA PRO A 1163 -12.32 40.24 -34.07
C PRO A 1163 -12.50 41.40 -35.05
#